data_AF-A0A0V0RIX9-F1
#
_entry.id   AF-A0A0V0RIX9-F1
#
_cell.length_a   1.000
_cell.length_b   1.000
_cell.length_c   1.000
_cell.angle_alpha   90.00
_cell.angle_beta   90.00
_cell.angle_gamma   90.00
#
_symmetry.space_group_name_H-M   'P 1'
#
loop_
_entity.id
_entity.type
_entity.pdbx_description
1 polymer ?
#
loop_
_entity_poly.entity_id
_entity_poly.type
_entity_poly.pdbx_seq_one_letter_code
_entity_poly.pdbx_strand_id
1 'polypeptide(L)'
;LLDILIELPSCRPPLDLLLELLPRLQPRFYSISSSPKVDPSLVSITVIVLKYTTPIGRPGKGVATNYLASKIAVENKPHPQVPIYIRRSQFRLPHSPSTPVVMIGPGTGIAPFRGFIQERAMLKQTGREVGPMILYFGCRKRKEDYLYGQELEAWLKDGTLSELHVAFSRDQPRKVYVQHLMLERKQSIWSLLQNGAFFYVCGDARNMARDVHSALMQIIAGEGDMNADEAAAYFKQLESQKRYQADVWRMRLNGRTSVCGRLVVLVPYGKAHVARYHQWMQCDILRAQTGSEQLSLEDEYKMQKSWQEDEDKLTFIVVAKQLWQESRFDDVRAMVGDVNLFFTPDQSSAEVEVMIAEPAWRGRGLGKEAVKMMLVYAFQQLHVERFVAKIRSDNEPSLALFQSLQFKQFCRVDVFQELHMELILHPDLVKVWKQDTNYAELDYPCAQMNDQMEQDDYEFLLENHVALDRVGKTVGQSLLAQLRSRLQHNSSRAEIRSLLSLPWAVLLGQPDCSDEVTVYDYLLEHFGNDIQNTTIWDRYYLSMSTCRMYNSETVVDQLLNLLVTMPIQDVKNMEAGTQLKLLITFENNYSALFKPMRQNREEETNPNHFYFSDFERHNAEIAAYHLDRILKFYKAIPTVGRRINVTADIELNSKLSPGLNDTFFLSPDMIEGSMQIFLPDEEMVPTDYVRSPFRRTYSRNKQLAEWQYNKNFCNEKVVRLKPYNNGSRLLEMIDAYIFDFLIGNQDRHHFEFFNLTNNGNLGFIMNLDNGRGFGDSKKDDFDILAPLVQCCMIRPRTLKRLLDYYFGPVSLSTALNRSMASDPLAPILADKHLLAIDRRLEAVLLQVSKCINDKEGHFDQVVRTTYSNDLPTIAAESVLVDIQS
;
A
#
# COMPACT_ATOMS: atom_id res chain seq x y z
N LEU A 1 -9.70 24.93 -4.74
CA LEU A 1 -8.87 25.73 -3.81
C LEU A 1 -8.87 27.21 -4.16
N LEU A 2 -8.34 27.62 -5.33
CA LEU A 2 -8.34 29.04 -5.72
C LEU A 2 -9.73 29.69 -5.67
N ASP A 3 -10.75 29.01 -6.20
CA ASP A 3 -12.13 29.53 -6.17
C ASP A 3 -12.65 29.72 -4.73
N ILE A 4 -12.31 28.79 -3.82
CA ILE A 4 -12.68 28.85 -2.39
C ILE A 4 -11.98 30.03 -1.69
N LEU A 5 -10.69 30.25 -1.94
CA LEU A 5 -9.93 31.36 -1.34
C LEU A 5 -10.39 32.73 -1.85
N ILE A 6 -10.96 32.80 -3.05
CA ILE A 6 -11.58 34.02 -3.60
C ILE A 6 -12.96 34.24 -2.96
N GLU A 7 -13.75 33.19 -2.80
CA GLU A 7 -15.09 33.24 -2.21
C GLU A 7 -15.06 33.55 -0.70
N LEU A 8 -13.99 33.14 -0.01
CA LEU A 8 -13.77 33.36 1.42
C LEU A 8 -12.54 34.24 1.67
N PRO A 9 -12.61 35.57 1.46
CA PRO A 9 -11.45 36.47 1.58
C PRO A 9 -10.90 36.63 3.00
N SER A 10 -11.63 36.16 4.02
CA SER A 10 -11.16 36.00 5.40
C SER A 10 -10.21 34.80 5.57
N CYS A 11 -10.30 33.79 4.71
CA CYS A 11 -9.44 32.61 4.73
C CYS A 11 -8.10 32.92 4.06
N ARG A 12 -7.06 33.11 4.89
CA ARG A 12 -5.70 33.48 4.47
C ARG A 12 -4.68 32.48 5.01
N PRO A 13 -4.67 31.23 4.51
CA PRO A 13 -3.71 30.25 4.98
C PRO A 13 -2.28 30.71 4.65
N PRO A 14 -1.30 30.45 5.54
CA PRO A 14 0.11 30.64 5.24
C PRO A 14 0.50 29.93 3.93
N LEU A 15 1.33 30.59 3.11
CA LEU A 15 1.67 30.09 1.77
C LEU A 15 2.43 28.76 1.81
N ASP A 16 3.32 28.61 2.77
CA ASP A 16 4.06 27.38 3.07
C ASP A 16 3.13 26.20 3.35
N LEU A 17 2.16 26.38 4.25
CA LEU A 17 1.16 25.36 4.58
C LEU A 17 0.27 25.01 3.38
N LEU A 18 -0.08 26.01 2.57
CA LEU A 18 -0.82 25.80 1.33
C LEU A 18 -0.03 24.94 0.33
N LEU A 19 1.27 25.20 0.19
CA LEU A 19 2.15 24.46 -0.73
C LEU A 19 2.41 23.03 -0.24
N GLU A 20 2.51 22.81 1.06
CA GLU A 20 2.71 21.48 1.66
C GLU A 20 1.47 20.56 1.46
N LEU A 21 0.26 21.13 1.52
CA LEU A 21 -0.99 20.39 1.42
C LEU A 21 -1.51 20.21 -0.02
N LEU A 22 -0.89 20.87 -1.01
CA LEU A 22 -1.33 20.77 -2.40
C LEU A 22 -0.96 19.39 -2.98
N PRO A 23 -1.94 18.60 -3.46
CA PRO A 23 -1.63 17.31 -4.05
C PRO A 23 -0.83 17.48 -5.34
N ARG A 24 0.09 16.53 -5.60
CA ARG A 24 0.83 16.48 -6.86
C ARG A 24 -0.14 16.41 -8.03
N LEU A 25 0.08 17.27 -9.04
CA LEU A 25 -0.73 17.30 -10.25
C LEU A 25 -0.67 15.94 -10.96
N GLN A 26 -1.82 15.30 -11.10
CA GLN A 26 -1.93 14.01 -11.76
C GLN A 26 -1.86 14.17 -13.29
N PRO A 27 -1.24 13.22 -14.01
CA PRO A 27 -1.23 13.23 -15.46
C PRO A 27 -2.65 13.06 -16.02
N ARG A 28 -2.93 13.71 -17.15
CA ARG A 28 -4.20 13.54 -17.86
C ARG A 28 -4.03 12.62 -19.05
N PHE A 29 -4.80 11.53 -19.07
CA PHE A 29 -4.82 10.57 -20.17
C PHE A 29 -5.71 11.04 -21.32
N TYR A 30 -5.24 10.79 -22.54
CA TYR A 30 -5.94 11.00 -23.80
C TYR A 30 -5.69 9.81 -24.72
N SER A 31 -6.68 9.44 -25.53
CA SER A 31 -6.51 8.41 -26.55
C SER A 31 -5.68 8.97 -27.72
N ILE A 32 -4.73 8.17 -28.20
CA ILE A 32 -3.83 8.54 -29.31
C ILE A 32 -4.61 8.48 -30.62
N SER A 33 -4.39 9.46 -31.49
CA SER A 33 -5.05 9.61 -32.79
C SER A 33 -4.13 9.49 -34.01
N SER A 34 -2.93 8.95 -33.81
CA SER A 34 -1.99 8.54 -34.87
C SER A 34 -1.61 7.07 -34.73
N SER A 35 -1.17 6.45 -35.83
CA SER A 35 -0.53 5.12 -35.77
C SER A 35 1.00 5.25 -35.83
N PRO A 36 1.76 4.60 -34.93
CA PRO A 36 3.21 4.54 -35.01
C PRO A 36 3.71 3.74 -36.23
N LYS A 37 2.82 3.03 -36.93
CA LYS A 37 3.12 2.35 -38.20
C LYS A 37 3.23 3.32 -39.38
N VAL A 38 2.59 4.49 -39.28
CA VAL A 38 2.70 5.56 -40.28
C VAL A 38 3.90 6.43 -39.99
N ASP A 39 4.06 6.86 -38.73
CA ASP A 39 5.20 7.64 -38.29
C ASP A 39 5.55 7.28 -36.83
N PRO A 40 6.68 6.60 -36.57
CA PRO A 40 7.09 6.22 -35.22
C PRO A 40 7.54 7.42 -34.38
N SER A 41 7.82 8.57 -34.99
CA SER A 41 8.27 9.79 -34.33
C SER A 41 7.14 10.76 -33.95
N LEU A 42 5.90 10.51 -34.44
CA LEU A 42 4.77 11.42 -34.29
C LEU A 42 3.62 10.82 -33.47
N VAL A 43 3.31 11.47 -32.35
CA VAL A 43 2.11 11.16 -31.54
C VAL A 43 1.09 12.29 -31.70
N SER A 44 -0.10 11.96 -32.20
CA SER A 44 -1.23 12.88 -32.26
C SER A 44 -2.28 12.53 -31.20
N ILE A 45 -3.01 13.52 -30.69
CA ILE A 45 -4.17 13.35 -29.82
C ILE A 45 -5.34 14.21 -30.32
N THR A 46 -6.57 13.74 -30.13
CA THR A 46 -7.79 14.50 -30.43
C THR A 46 -8.49 14.87 -29.13
N VAL A 47 -8.53 16.16 -28.78
CA VAL A 47 -9.04 16.64 -27.48
C VAL A 47 -9.92 17.87 -27.63
N ILE A 48 -10.88 18.04 -26.71
CA ILE A 48 -11.70 19.26 -26.60
C ILE A 48 -11.06 20.21 -25.59
N VAL A 49 -10.90 21.48 -25.97
CA VAL A 49 -10.48 22.53 -25.03
C VAL A 49 -11.63 22.82 -24.07
N LEU A 50 -11.46 22.43 -22.81
CA LEU A 50 -12.50 22.54 -21.80
C LEU A 50 -12.53 23.97 -21.23
N LYS A 51 -13.63 24.68 -21.47
CA LYS A 51 -13.97 25.95 -20.82
C LYS A 51 -15.38 25.81 -20.25
N TYR A 52 -15.56 26.22 -19.02
CA TYR A 52 -16.84 26.11 -18.31
C TYR A 52 -17.01 27.31 -17.38
N THR A 53 -18.21 27.51 -16.87
CA THR A 53 -18.48 28.50 -15.82
C THR A 53 -18.58 27.77 -14.50
N THR A 54 -17.83 28.19 -13.49
CA THR A 54 -17.93 27.64 -12.14
C THR A 54 -19.28 28.02 -11.51
N PRO A 55 -19.73 27.34 -10.45
CA PRO A 55 -20.99 27.68 -9.76
C PRO A 55 -21.06 29.15 -9.30
N ILE A 56 -19.92 29.76 -8.98
CA ILE A 56 -19.79 31.18 -8.59
C ILE A 56 -19.67 32.15 -9.78
N GLY A 57 -19.99 31.70 -11.00
CA GLY A 57 -20.02 32.55 -12.20
C GLY A 57 -18.66 32.84 -12.84
N ARG A 58 -17.55 32.28 -12.32
CA ARG A 58 -16.21 32.51 -12.85
C ARG A 58 -15.94 31.64 -14.09
N PRO A 59 -15.27 32.15 -15.13
CA PRO A 59 -14.78 31.30 -16.22
C PRO A 59 -13.68 30.34 -15.73
N GLY A 60 -14.00 29.05 -15.66
CA GLY A 60 -13.10 27.94 -15.40
C GLY A 60 -12.48 27.36 -16.67
N LYS A 61 -11.24 26.90 -16.56
CA LYS A 61 -10.49 26.27 -17.66
C LYS A 61 -10.03 24.87 -17.24
N GLY A 62 -10.14 23.90 -18.13
CA GLY A 62 -9.50 22.59 -17.93
C GLY A 62 -7.97 22.73 -17.96
N VAL A 63 -7.30 22.21 -16.94
CA VAL A 63 -5.85 22.40 -16.71
C VAL A 63 -5.02 21.93 -17.91
N ALA A 64 -5.08 20.64 -18.25
CA ALA A 64 -4.26 20.06 -19.31
C ALA A 64 -4.65 20.56 -20.72
N THR A 65 -5.94 20.66 -21.04
CA THR A 65 -6.38 21.02 -22.40
C THR A 65 -6.12 22.49 -22.73
N ASN A 66 -6.24 23.41 -21.77
CA ASN A 66 -5.88 24.82 -22.00
C ASN A 66 -4.37 25.04 -21.95
N TYR A 67 -3.63 24.25 -21.14
CA TYR A 67 -2.17 24.24 -21.19
C TYR A 67 -1.68 23.84 -22.58
N LEU A 68 -2.16 22.72 -23.12
CA LEU A 68 -1.82 22.27 -24.48
C LEU A 68 -2.24 23.29 -25.55
N ALA A 69 -3.44 23.88 -25.42
CA ALA A 69 -3.90 24.93 -26.34
C ALA A 69 -3.02 26.19 -26.33
N SER A 70 -2.25 26.43 -25.27
CA SER A 70 -1.28 27.53 -25.19
C SER A 70 0.07 27.20 -25.86
N LYS A 71 0.35 25.94 -26.17
CA LYS A 71 1.62 25.46 -26.75
C LYS A 71 1.56 25.46 -28.27
N ILE A 72 1.29 26.63 -28.83
CA ILE A 72 1.23 26.82 -30.28
C ILE A 72 2.66 27.03 -30.81
N ALA A 73 3.04 26.26 -31.83
CA ALA A 73 4.30 26.46 -32.53
C ALA A 73 4.24 27.79 -33.31
N VAL A 74 5.24 28.65 -33.12
CA VAL A 74 5.38 29.91 -33.85
C VAL A 74 6.49 29.75 -34.86
N GLU A 75 6.25 30.20 -36.09
CA GLU A 75 7.23 30.16 -37.17
C GLU A 75 8.52 30.88 -36.74
N ASN A 76 9.68 30.29 -37.06
CA ASN A 76 11.00 30.78 -36.67
C ASN A 76 11.29 30.82 -35.14
N LYS A 77 10.57 30.03 -34.32
CA LYS A 77 10.90 29.80 -32.91
C LYS A 77 11.04 28.31 -32.60
N PRO A 78 11.80 27.93 -31.55
CA PRO A 78 11.86 26.56 -31.10
C PRO A 78 10.47 26.03 -30.75
N HIS A 79 10.20 24.77 -31.12
CA HIS A 79 8.91 24.15 -30.80
C HIS A 79 8.71 24.05 -29.28
N PRO A 80 7.49 24.32 -28.78
CA PRO A 80 7.18 24.15 -27.37
C PRO A 80 7.30 22.69 -26.96
N GLN A 81 8.02 22.42 -25.87
CA GLN A 81 8.16 21.09 -25.29
C GLN A 81 7.08 20.81 -24.24
N VAL A 82 6.60 19.57 -24.19
CA VAL A 82 5.57 19.09 -23.26
C VAL A 82 5.98 17.72 -22.72
N PRO A 83 5.98 17.49 -21.39
CA PRO A 83 6.26 16.17 -20.83
C PRO A 83 5.10 15.22 -21.13
N ILE A 84 5.41 14.07 -21.72
CA ILE A 84 4.44 13.03 -22.04
C ILE A 84 5.01 11.65 -21.69
N TYR A 85 4.13 10.69 -21.45
CA TYR A 85 4.48 9.27 -21.42
C TYR A 85 3.37 8.45 -22.08
N ILE A 86 3.73 7.28 -22.60
CA ILE A 86 2.79 6.41 -23.32
C ILE A 86 2.38 5.26 -22.42
N ARG A 87 1.09 5.16 -22.13
CA ARG A 87 0.49 3.99 -21.47
C ARG A 87 0.06 2.98 -22.53
N ARG A 88 0.50 1.72 -22.41
CA ARG A 88 0.08 0.65 -23.34
C ARG A 88 -1.40 0.33 -23.14
N SER A 89 -2.14 0.21 -24.24
CA SER A 89 -3.55 -0.20 -24.27
C SER A 89 -3.73 -1.58 -24.92
N GLN A 90 -4.77 -2.31 -24.49
CA GLN A 90 -5.27 -3.52 -25.15
C GLN A 90 -6.24 -3.20 -26.31
N PHE A 91 -6.71 -1.96 -26.41
CA PHE A 91 -7.59 -1.46 -27.47
C PHE A 91 -6.80 -1.32 -28.79
N ARG A 92 -6.68 -2.43 -29.53
CA ARG A 92 -5.87 -2.55 -30.75
C ARG A 92 -6.65 -3.29 -31.83
N LEU A 93 -6.24 -3.07 -33.07
CA LEU A 93 -6.72 -3.84 -34.22
C LEU A 93 -6.51 -5.35 -34.04
N PRO A 94 -7.35 -6.19 -34.67
CA PRO A 94 -7.15 -7.64 -34.71
C PRO A 94 -5.80 -8.00 -35.33
N HIS A 95 -5.26 -9.16 -34.94
CA HIS A 95 -3.97 -9.63 -35.47
C HIS A 95 -4.01 -9.84 -36.99
N SER A 96 -5.13 -10.34 -37.52
CA SER A 96 -5.32 -10.50 -38.96
C SER A 96 -5.85 -9.20 -39.60
N PRO A 97 -5.16 -8.63 -40.60
CA PRO A 97 -5.62 -7.44 -41.32
C PRO A 97 -6.93 -7.66 -42.10
N SER A 98 -7.26 -8.90 -42.48
CA SER A 98 -8.47 -9.26 -43.22
C SER A 98 -9.74 -9.32 -42.37
N THR A 99 -9.62 -9.29 -41.03
CA THR A 99 -10.78 -9.34 -40.13
C THR A 99 -11.62 -8.06 -40.27
N PRO A 100 -12.96 -8.13 -40.40
CA PRO A 100 -13.78 -6.92 -40.46
C PRO A 100 -13.78 -6.15 -39.14
N VAL A 101 -13.86 -4.83 -39.21
CA VAL A 101 -13.85 -3.95 -38.03
C VAL A 101 -14.97 -2.90 -38.12
N VAL A 102 -15.75 -2.78 -37.05
CA VAL A 102 -16.79 -1.77 -36.86
C VAL A 102 -16.38 -0.85 -35.71
N MET A 103 -16.37 0.45 -35.97
CA MET A 103 -15.90 1.47 -35.04
C MET A 103 -17.03 2.48 -34.79
N ILE A 104 -17.29 2.78 -33.52
CA ILE A 104 -18.33 3.73 -33.11
C ILE A 104 -17.69 4.78 -32.20
N GLY A 105 -17.55 6.01 -32.71
CA GLY A 105 -16.73 7.04 -32.07
C GLY A 105 -17.21 8.47 -32.26
N PRO A 106 -18.24 8.93 -31.55
CA PRO A 106 -18.72 10.30 -31.69
C PRO A 106 -17.79 11.34 -31.01
N GLY A 107 -17.72 12.53 -31.60
CA GLY A 107 -16.88 13.63 -31.14
C GLY A 107 -15.41 13.23 -31.05
N THR A 108 -14.76 13.49 -29.91
CA THR A 108 -13.36 13.08 -29.68
C THR A 108 -13.17 11.57 -29.57
N GLY A 109 -14.25 10.79 -29.48
CA GLY A 109 -14.20 9.31 -29.52
C GLY A 109 -13.65 8.75 -30.83
N ILE A 110 -13.51 9.57 -31.88
CA ILE A 110 -12.83 9.19 -33.13
C ILE A 110 -11.32 8.96 -32.97
N ALA A 111 -10.70 9.47 -31.91
CA ALA A 111 -9.25 9.47 -31.73
C ALA A 111 -8.59 8.12 -32.06
N PRO A 112 -8.89 7.00 -31.37
CA PRO A 112 -8.24 5.72 -31.65
C PRO A 112 -8.52 5.21 -33.07
N PHE A 113 -9.72 5.49 -33.60
CA PHE A 113 -10.15 5.00 -34.92
C PHE A 113 -9.42 5.66 -36.06
N ARG A 114 -9.02 6.93 -35.92
CA ARG A 114 -8.10 7.56 -36.87
C ARG A 114 -6.79 6.78 -36.98
N GLY A 115 -6.21 6.36 -35.86
CA GLY A 115 -5.00 5.52 -35.85
C GLY A 115 -5.23 4.14 -36.48
N PHE A 116 -6.37 3.51 -36.22
CA PHE A 116 -6.72 2.22 -36.82
C PHE A 116 -6.84 2.30 -38.34
N ILE A 117 -7.51 3.34 -38.85
CA ILE A 117 -7.68 3.55 -40.29
C ILE A 117 -6.33 3.85 -40.94
N GLN A 118 -5.49 4.67 -40.32
CA GLN A 118 -4.12 4.94 -40.78
C GLN A 118 -3.29 3.65 -40.93
N GLU A 119 -3.37 2.75 -39.95
CA GLU A 119 -2.64 1.48 -40.00
C GLU A 119 -3.13 0.60 -41.15
N ARG A 120 -4.45 0.46 -41.34
CA ARG A 120 -4.99 -0.30 -42.48
C ARG A 120 -4.72 0.36 -43.83
N ALA A 121 -4.78 1.69 -43.92
CA ALA A 121 -4.43 2.42 -45.13
C ALA A 121 -2.99 2.11 -45.57
N MET A 122 -2.05 2.11 -44.63
CA MET A 122 -0.64 1.79 -44.89
C MET A 122 -0.46 0.33 -45.34
N LEU A 123 -1.14 -0.62 -44.71
CA LEU A 123 -1.12 -2.02 -45.14
C LEU A 123 -1.68 -2.18 -46.57
N LYS A 124 -2.77 -1.48 -46.89
CA LYS A 124 -3.36 -1.49 -48.23
C LYS A 124 -2.42 -0.87 -49.29
N GLN A 125 -1.78 0.25 -48.97
CA GLN A 125 -0.80 0.91 -49.85
C GLN A 125 0.44 0.03 -50.11
N THR A 126 0.82 -0.82 -49.15
CA THR A 126 1.90 -1.80 -49.31
C THR A 126 1.46 -3.11 -49.99
N GLY A 127 0.24 -3.13 -50.55
CA GLY A 127 -0.28 -4.25 -51.34
C GLY A 127 -0.87 -5.40 -50.52
N ARG A 128 -1.07 -5.23 -49.21
CA ARG A 128 -1.74 -6.24 -48.37
C ARG A 128 -3.25 -6.11 -48.47
N GLU A 129 -3.92 -7.26 -48.48
CA GLU A 129 -5.37 -7.31 -48.36
C GLU A 129 -5.82 -6.88 -46.96
N VAL A 130 -6.81 -5.99 -46.91
CA VAL A 130 -7.40 -5.47 -45.67
C VAL A 130 -8.89 -5.74 -45.65
N GLY A 131 -9.39 -6.17 -44.50
CA GLY A 131 -10.81 -6.46 -44.30
C GLY A 131 -11.65 -5.19 -44.22
N PRO A 132 -12.99 -5.31 -44.32
CA PRO A 132 -13.89 -4.18 -44.26
C PRO A 132 -13.70 -3.32 -43.01
N MET A 133 -13.72 -1.99 -43.19
CA MET A 133 -13.71 -1.03 -42.09
C MET A 133 -14.95 -0.14 -42.16
N ILE A 134 -15.76 -0.17 -41.10
CA ILE A 134 -16.99 0.60 -40.99
C ILE A 134 -16.88 1.58 -39.83
N LEU A 135 -17.11 2.86 -40.08
CA LEU A 135 -17.10 3.91 -39.06
C LEU A 135 -18.49 4.52 -38.88
N TYR A 136 -19.02 4.47 -37.66
CA TYR A 136 -20.15 5.25 -37.19
C TYR A 136 -19.64 6.46 -36.40
N PHE A 137 -19.71 7.64 -37.00
CA PHE A 137 -19.26 8.90 -36.39
C PHE A 137 -20.46 9.77 -36.03
N GLY A 138 -20.48 10.34 -34.84
CA GLY A 138 -21.54 11.27 -34.41
C GLY A 138 -20.98 12.62 -34.02
N CYS A 139 -21.64 13.69 -34.46
CA CYS A 139 -21.29 15.07 -34.10
C CYS A 139 -22.53 15.97 -34.09
N ARG A 140 -22.38 17.24 -33.73
CA ARG A 140 -23.49 18.19 -33.63
C ARG A 140 -23.87 18.71 -35.01
N LYS A 141 -22.92 19.24 -35.76
CA LYS A 141 -23.15 19.89 -37.06
C LYS A 141 -21.99 19.62 -38.00
N ARG A 142 -22.30 19.36 -39.27
CA ARG A 142 -21.28 19.08 -40.29
C ARG A 142 -20.21 20.16 -40.43
N LYS A 143 -20.60 21.43 -40.30
CA LYS A 143 -19.71 22.58 -40.50
C LYS A 143 -18.84 22.94 -39.29
N GLU A 144 -19.13 22.41 -38.11
CA GLU A 144 -18.48 22.83 -36.85
C GLU A 144 -17.61 21.72 -36.26
N ASP A 145 -18.13 20.49 -36.14
CA ASP A 145 -17.49 19.42 -35.37
C ASP A 145 -17.40 18.08 -36.11
N TYR A 146 -17.40 18.12 -37.44
CA TYR A 146 -17.05 16.97 -38.28
C TYR A 146 -15.52 16.77 -38.35
N LEU A 147 -14.97 16.29 -37.24
CA LEU A 147 -13.53 16.07 -37.05
C LEU A 147 -12.97 15.13 -38.14
N TYR A 148 -11.88 15.56 -38.78
CA TYR A 148 -11.19 14.80 -39.84
C TYR A 148 -12.04 14.49 -41.08
N GLY A 149 -13.14 15.21 -41.33
CA GLY A 149 -14.09 14.88 -42.40
C GLY A 149 -13.45 14.69 -43.79
N GLN A 150 -12.50 15.53 -44.18
CA GLN A 150 -11.78 15.39 -45.47
C GLN A 150 -10.95 14.10 -45.54
N GLU A 151 -10.26 13.73 -44.44
CA GLU A 151 -9.44 12.51 -44.35
C GLU A 151 -10.34 11.26 -44.41
N LEU A 152 -11.47 11.29 -43.69
CA LEU A 152 -12.46 10.19 -43.69
C LEU A 152 -13.12 9.99 -45.06
N GLU A 153 -13.52 11.08 -45.73
CA GLU A 153 -14.11 11.01 -47.07
C GLU A 153 -13.09 10.53 -48.12
N ALA A 154 -11.81 10.88 -47.97
CA ALA A 154 -10.74 10.36 -48.82
C ALA A 154 -10.55 8.85 -48.64
N TRP A 155 -10.51 8.35 -47.39
CA TRP A 155 -10.43 6.92 -47.11
C TRP A 155 -11.66 6.13 -47.55
N LEU A 156 -12.84 6.75 -47.57
CA LEU A 156 -14.03 6.14 -48.17
C LEU A 156 -13.86 6.02 -49.69
N LYS A 157 -13.33 7.06 -50.34
CA LYS A 157 -13.13 7.08 -51.80
C LYS A 157 -12.04 6.11 -52.28
N ASP A 158 -10.96 5.97 -51.53
CA ASP A 158 -9.89 5.00 -51.83
C ASP A 158 -10.21 3.56 -51.36
N GLY A 159 -11.34 3.39 -50.66
CA GLY A 159 -11.86 2.12 -50.15
C GLY A 159 -11.07 1.54 -48.97
N THR A 160 -10.28 2.34 -48.26
CA THR A 160 -9.73 1.95 -46.95
C THR A 160 -10.86 1.83 -45.93
N LEU A 161 -11.76 2.81 -45.91
CA LEU A 161 -13.07 2.70 -45.28
C LEU A 161 -14.05 2.10 -46.28
N SER A 162 -14.70 1.01 -45.89
CA SER A 162 -15.75 0.38 -46.70
C SER A 162 -17.07 1.15 -46.56
N GLU A 163 -17.37 1.62 -45.35
CA GLU A 163 -18.57 2.40 -45.07
C GLU A 163 -18.29 3.49 -44.04
N LEU A 164 -18.91 4.65 -44.23
CA LEU A 164 -18.85 5.79 -43.33
C LEU A 164 -20.26 6.32 -43.06
N HIS A 165 -20.71 6.21 -41.82
CA HIS A 165 -22.04 6.62 -41.36
C HIS A 165 -21.91 7.78 -40.39
N VAL A 166 -22.40 8.96 -40.79
CA VAL A 166 -22.25 10.17 -39.99
C VAL A 166 -23.60 10.67 -39.47
N ALA A 167 -23.75 10.70 -38.15
CA ALA A 167 -24.91 11.25 -37.47
C ALA A 167 -24.68 12.71 -37.07
N PHE A 168 -25.37 13.64 -37.74
CA PHE A 168 -25.44 15.05 -37.35
C PHE A 168 -26.66 15.26 -36.44
N SER A 169 -26.44 15.59 -35.17
CA SER A 169 -27.53 15.68 -34.18
C SER A 169 -28.27 17.01 -34.17
N ARG A 170 -27.76 18.05 -34.87
CA ARG A 170 -28.30 19.42 -34.85
C ARG A 170 -28.46 20.06 -36.24
N ASP A 171 -28.19 19.35 -37.34
CA ASP A 171 -28.37 19.90 -38.71
C ASP A 171 -29.83 19.84 -39.18
N GLN A 172 -30.69 19.16 -38.43
CA GLN A 172 -32.10 18.93 -38.71
C GLN A 172 -32.95 18.97 -37.42
N PRO A 173 -34.28 19.20 -37.50
CA PRO A 173 -35.13 19.32 -36.31
C PRO A 173 -35.17 18.07 -35.42
N ARG A 174 -35.10 16.87 -36.04
CA ARG A 174 -35.07 15.59 -35.34
C ARG A 174 -33.63 15.18 -35.02
N LYS A 175 -33.31 14.97 -33.75
CA LYS A 175 -31.97 14.53 -33.33
C LYS A 175 -31.66 13.13 -33.87
N VAL A 176 -30.60 13.01 -34.67
CA VAL A 176 -30.07 11.72 -35.15
C VAL A 176 -28.74 11.44 -34.46
N TYR A 177 -28.60 10.23 -33.93
CA TYR A 177 -27.41 9.77 -33.22
C TYR A 177 -26.92 8.44 -33.83
N VAL A 178 -25.71 8.02 -33.46
CA VAL A 178 -25.05 6.83 -34.03
C VAL A 178 -25.86 5.55 -33.85
N GLN A 179 -26.52 5.37 -32.70
CA GLN A 179 -27.37 4.20 -32.44
C GLN A 179 -28.58 4.11 -33.38
N HIS A 180 -29.12 5.25 -33.85
CA HIS A 180 -30.21 5.24 -34.82
C HIS A 180 -29.71 4.72 -36.17
N LEU A 181 -28.54 5.18 -36.62
CA LEU A 181 -27.92 4.70 -37.86
C LEU A 181 -27.54 3.21 -37.79
N MET A 182 -27.14 2.72 -36.61
CA MET A 182 -26.88 1.29 -36.38
C MET A 182 -28.16 0.48 -36.55
N LEU A 183 -29.28 0.91 -35.95
CA LEU A 183 -30.56 0.20 -36.06
C LEU A 183 -31.09 0.19 -37.50
N GLU A 184 -30.90 1.27 -38.26
CA GLU A 184 -31.22 1.33 -39.69
C GLU A 184 -30.43 0.28 -40.52
N ARG A 185 -29.26 -0.13 -40.05
CA ARG A 185 -28.37 -1.12 -40.70
C ARG A 185 -28.23 -2.42 -39.93
N LYS A 186 -29.22 -2.77 -39.11
CA LYS A 186 -29.22 -3.97 -38.25
C LYS A 186 -28.80 -5.27 -38.96
N GLN A 187 -29.30 -5.52 -40.17
CA GLN A 187 -28.95 -6.70 -40.97
C GLN A 187 -27.47 -6.77 -41.34
N SER A 188 -26.87 -5.63 -41.73
CA SER A 188 -25.45 -5.55 -42.09
C SER A 188 -24.57 -5.74 -40.85
N ILE A 189 -24.92 -5.10 -39.74
CA ILE A 189 -24.24 -5.26 -38.45
C ILE A 189 -24.29 -6.73 -37.98
N TRP A 190 -25.45 -7.37 -38.08
CA TRP A 190 -25.60 -8.78 -37.74
C TRP A 190 -24.74 -9.70 -38.62
N SER A 191 -24.72 -9.48 -39.93
CA SER A 191 -23.85 -10.24 -40.85
C SER A 191 -22.37 -10.07 -40.49
N LEU A 192 -21.92 -8.87 -40.13
CA LEU A 192 -20.55 -8.63 -39.68
C LEU A 192 -20.22 -9.36 -38.38
N LEU A 193 -21.15 -9.37 -37.41
CA LEU A 193 -21.02 -10.14 -36.17
C LEU A 193 -20.85 -11.64 -36.45
N GLN A 194 -21.62 -12.20 -37.39
CA GLN A 194 -21.48 -13.60 -37.79
C GLN A 194 -20.14 -13.88 -38.49
N ASN A 195 -19.65 -12.93 -39.28
CA ASN A 195 -18.37 -13.03 -40.01
C ASN A 195 -17.12 -12.71 -39.16
N GLY A 196 -17.20 -12.80 -37.84
CA GLY A 196 -16.03 -12.65 -36.98
C GLY A 196 -15.57 -11.19 -36.78
N ALA A 197 -16.39 -10.19 -37.11
CA ALA A 197 -16.00 -8.78 -36.97
C ALA A 197 -15.69 -8.38 -35.53
N PHE A 198 -14.83 -7.38 -35.39
CA PHE A 198 -14.53 -6.72 -34.12
C PHE A 198 -15.28 -5.39 -34.03
N PHE A 199 -15.95 -5.16 -32.90
CA PHE A 199 -16.72 -3.97 -32.58
C PHE A 199 -15.99 -3.14 -31.53
N TYR A 200 -15.72 -1.89 -31.87
CA TYR A 200 -15.04 -0.95 -30.99
C TYR A 200 -15.91 0.27 -30.70
N VAL A 201 -16.04 0.63 -29.42
CA VAL A 201 -16.78 1.81 -28.97
C VAL A 201 -15.84 2.75 -28.24
N CYS A 202 -15.82 4.04 -28.59
CA CYS A 202 -15.04 5.04 -27.87
C CYS A 202 -15.82 6.36 -27.73
N GLY A 203 -15.87 6.92 -26.52
CA GLY A 203 -16.53 8.21 -26.28
C GLY A 203 -17.20 8.33 -24.91
N ASP A 204 -18.31 9.08 -24.85
CA ASP A 204 -19.05 9.33 -23.61
C ASP A 204 -19.68 8.06 -23.05
N ALA A 205 -19.26 7.68 -21.85
CA ALA A 205 -19.74 6.46 -21.20
C ALA A 205 -21.17 6.61 -20.65
N ARG A 206 -21.60 7.83 -20.31
CA ARG A 206 -22.87 8.06 -19.60
C ARG A 206 -24.09 7.88 -20.49
N ASN A 207 -24.03 8.40 -21.72
CA ASN A 207 -25.17 8.36 -22.64
C ASN A 207 -24.85 7.47 -23.83
N MET A 208 -23.77 7.79 -24.54
CA MET A 208 -23.53 7.22 -25.87
C MET A 208 -23.20 5.72 -25.83
N ALA A 209 -22.29 5.30 -24.96
CA ALA A 209 -21.90 3.89 -24.87
C ALA A 209 -23.09 3.00 -24.49
N ARG A 210 -23.94 3.46 -23.57
CA ARG A 210 -25.17 2.77 -23.15
C ARG A 210 -26.16 2.64 -24.31
N ASP A 211 -26.39 3.73 -25.04
CA ASP A 211 -27.33 3.72 -26.16
C ASP A 211 -26.84 2.83 -27.32
N VAL A 212 -25.52 2.80 -27.57
CA VAL A 212 -24.89 1.90 -28.54
C VAL A 212 -24.99 0.44 -28.11
N HIS A 213 -24.76 0.15 -26.83
CA HIS A 213 -24.95 -1.19 -26.26
C HIS A 213 -26.40 -1.64 -26.41
N SER A 214 -27.37 -0.80 -26.04
CA SER A 214 -28.80 -1.10 -26.19
C SER A 214 -29.18 -1.37 -27.64
N ALA A 215 -28.71 -0.56 -28.59
CA ALA A 215 -28.95 -0.80 -30.00
C ALA A 215 -28.32 -2.11 -30.49
N LEU A 216 -27.10 -2.43 -30.06
CA LEU A 216 -26.44 -3.68 -30.43
C LEU A 216 -27.17 -4.91 -29.86
N MET A 217 -27.63 -4.84 -28.62
CA MET A 217 -28.46 -5.87 -27.99
C MET A 217 -29.78 -6.08 -28.75
N GLN A 218 -30.44 -5.00 -29.18
CA GLN A 218 -31.64 -5.07 -30.02
C GLN A 218 -31.36 -5.75 -31.37
N ILE A 219 -30.21 -5.47 -31.97
CA ILE A 219 -29.80 -6.10 -33.24
C ILE A 219 -29.54 -7.60 -33.03
N ILE A 220 -28.82 -7.99 -31.97
CA ILE A 220 -28.53 -9.40 -31.66
C ILE A 220 -29.83 -10.16 -31.41
N ALA A 221 -30.73 -9.63 -30.57
CA ALA A 221 -32.00 -10.27 -30.26
C ALA A 221 -32.88 -10.38 -31.52
N GLY A 222 -33.02 -9.28 -32.27
CA GLY A 222 -33.93 -9.21 -33.41
C GLY A 222 -33.48 -9.97 -34.65
N GLU A 223 -32.20 -9.85 -35.04
CA GLU A 223 -31.67 -10.50 -36.25
C GLU A 223 -31.11 -11.89 -35.97
N GLY A 224 -30.78 -12.20 -34.71
CA GLY A 224 -30.36 -13.53 -34.27
C GLY A 224 -31.50 -14.46 -33.88
N ASP A 225 -32.75 -13.98 -33.86
CA ASP A 225 -33.93 -14.71 -33.37
C ASP A 225 -33.70 -15.27 -31.95
N MET A 226 -33.05 -14.44 -31.11
CA MET A 226 -32.65 -14.79 -29.75
C MET A 226 -33.56 -14.10 -28.74
N ASN A 227 -33.90 -14.80 -27.66
CA ASN A 227 -34.52 -14.15 -26.52
C ASN A 227 -33.50 -13.25 -25.77
N ALA A 228 -33.96 -12.48 -24.79
CA ALA A 228 -33.12 -11.51 -24.08
C ALA A 228 -31.91 -12.16 -23.38
N ASP A 229 -32.09 -13.35 -22.80
CA ASP A 229 -31.02 -14.06 -22.08
C ASP A 229 -29.99 -14.65 -23.05
N GLU A 230 -30.45 -15.19 -24.19
CA GLU A 230 -29.61 -15.70 -25.26
C GLU A 230 -28.79 -14.58 -25.92
N ALA A 231 -29.42 -13.43 -26.18
CA ALA A 231 -28.75 -12.25 -26.72
C ALA A 231 -27.67 -11.73 -25.74
N ALA A 232 -27.96 -11.72 -24.44
CA ALA A 232 -27.01 -11.32 -23.42
C ALA A 232 -25.84 -12.32 -23.30
N ALA A 233 -26.10 -13.62 -23.42
CA ALA A 233 -25.07 -14.65 -23.46
C ALA A 233 -24.17 -14.51 -24.70
N TYR A 234 -24.76 -14.25 -25.88
CA TYR A 234 -24.01 -14.00 -27.11
C TYR A 234 -23.14 -12.75 -26.99
N PHE A 235 -23.67 -11.66 -26.43
CA PHE A 235 -22.90 -10.45 -26.19
C PHE A 235 -21.72 -10.69 -25.24
N LYS A 236 -21.94 -11.39 -24.11
CA LYS A 236 -20.86 -11.82 -23.19
C LYS A 236 -19.80 -12.68 -23.89
N GLN A 237 -20.22 -13.52 -24.84
CA GLN A 237 -19.30 -14.30 -25.66
C GLN A 237 -18.40 -13.37 -26.52
N LEU A 238 -18.96 -12.32 -27.14
CA LEU A 238 -18.17 -11.34 -27.89
C LEU A 238 -17.16 -10.60 -27.00
N GLU A 239 -17.54 -10.25 -25.77
CA GLU A 239 -16.64 -9.61 -24.80
C GLU A 239 -15.50 -10.53 -24.38
N SER A 240 -15.81 -11.78 -24.01
CA SER A 240 -14.80 -12.77 -23.62
C SER A 240 -13.82 -13.10 -24.76
N GLN A 241 -14.29 -13.09 -26.01
CA GLN A 241 -13.46 -13.24 -27.21
C GLN A 241 -12.69 -11.96 -27.58
N LYS A 242 -12.85 -10.87 -26.82
CA LYS A 242 -12.31 -9.53 -27.11
C LYS A 242 -12.74 -8.97 -28.47
N ARG A 243 -13.86 -9.46 -29.00
CA ARG A 243 -14.46 -9.00 -30.25
C ARG A 243 -15.32 -7.77 -30.04
N TYR A 244 -15.88 -7.57 -28.85
CA TYR A 244 -16.42 -6.28 -28.43
C TYR A 244 -15.44 -5.61 -27.46
N GLN A 245 -15.07 -4.35 -27.73
CA GLN A 245 -14.18 -3.57 -26.86
C GLN A 245 -14.68 -2.14 -26.74
N ALA A 246 -14.66 -1.59 -25.52
CA ALA A 246 -15.04 -0.20 -25.27
C ALA A 246 -13.91 0.58 -24.56
N ASP A 247 -13.55 1.75 -25.11
CA ASP A 247 -12.68 2.75 -24.49
C ASP A 247 -13.54 3.97 -24.10
N VAL A 248 -14.28 3.83 -22.99
CA VAL A 248 -15.28 4.79 -22.52
C VAL A 248 -14.92 5.27 -21.12
N TRP A 249 -14.99 6.58 -20.90
CA TRP A 249 -14.56 7.20 -19.63
C TRP A 249 -15.77 7.49 -18.74
N ARG A 250 -16.09 6.61 -17.76
CA ARG A 250 -17.08 6.91 -16.71
C ARG A 250 -16.47 7.80 -15.61
N MET A 251 -17.14 8.91 -15.28
CA MET A 251 -16.97 9.56 -13.98
C MET A 251 -17.87 8.85 -12.97
N ARG A 252 -17.27 8.17 -11.98
CA ARG A 252 -17.90 7.45 -10.88
C ARG A 252 -18.87 8.36 -10.11
N LEU A 253 -20.16 8.02 -10.07
CA LEU A 253 -21.24 8.89 -9.59
C LEU A 253 -21.37 8.94 -8.06
N ASN A 254 -21.11 7.85 -7.34
CA ASN A 254 -21.20 7.78 -5.89
C ASN A 254 -19.91 8.13 -5.15
N GLY A 255 -18.73 8.14 -5.80
CA GLY A 255 -17.45 8.33 -5.12
C GLY A 255 -17.23 9.69 -4.45
N ARG A 256 -18.13 10.65 -4.68
CA ARG A 256 -18.10 12.02 -4.12
C ARG A 256 -19.47 12.49 -3.62
N THR A 257 -20.44 11.59 -3.50
CA THR A 257 -21.80 11.95 -3.12
C THR A 257 -22.15 11.24 -1.84
N SER A 258 -22.73 11.97 -0.88
CA SER A 258 -23.42 11.38 0.26
C SER A 258 -24.90 11.69 0.14
N VAL A 259 -25.75 10.77 0.61
CA VAL A 259 -27.20 10.96 0.62
C VAL A 259 -27.64 11.04 2.07
N CYS A 260 -28.14 12.21 2.49
CA CYS A 260 -28.59 12.46 3.85
C CYS A 260 -30.09 12.22 3.96
N GLY A 261 -30.49 11.48 5.00
CA GLY A 261 -31.88 11.25 5.38
C GLY A 261 -32.17 11.77 6.78
N ARG A 262 -33.23 11.25 7.39
CA ARG A 262 -33.66 11.57 8.76
C ARG A 262 -32.94 10.72 9.80
N LEU A 263 -32.84 9.42 9.57
CA LEU A 263 -32.22 8.44 10.47
C LEU A 263 -30.83 8.01 9.99
N VAL A 264 -30.59 8.01 8.68
CA VAL A 264 -29.32 7.52 8.10
C VAL A 264 -28.67 8.51 7.15
N VAL A 265 -27.37 8.35 6.98
CA VAL A 265 -26.58 8.98 5.91
C VAL A 265 -25.92 7.86 5.11
N LEU A 266 -26.08 7.89 3.78
CA LEU A 266 -25.41 6.98 2.87
C LEU A 266 -24.11 7.63 2.41
N VAL A 267 -22.97 7.02 2.74
CA VAL A 267 -21.64 7.55 2.39
C VAL A 267 -20.89 6.59 1.46
N PRO A 268 -19.97 7.09 0.61
CA PRO A 268 -19.26 6.23 -0.33
C PRO A 268 -18.45 5.15 0.41
N TYR A 269 -18.51 3.90 -0.06
CA TYR A 269 -17.69 2.84 0.53
C TYR A 269 -16.21 3.06 0.21
N GLY A 270 -15.47 3.55 1.20
CA GLY A 270 -14.04 3.88 1.12
C GLY A 270 -13.15 2.96 1.94
N LYS A 271 -11.84 3.01 1.68
CA LYS A 271 -10.79 2.19 2.33
C LYS A 271 -10.88 2.16 3.87
N ALA A 272 -11.23 3.28 4.51
CA ALA A 272 -11.32 3.37 5.97
C ALA A 272 -12.43 2.48 6.59
N HIS A 273 -13.46 2.14 5.81
CA HIS A 273 -14.58 1.31 6.28
C HIS A 273 -14.27 -0.19 6.25
N VAL A 274 -13.30 -0.63 5.44
CA VAL A 274 -13.01 -2.06 5.16
C VAL A 274 -12.70 -2.84 6.43
N ALA A 275 -11.91 -2.28 7.35
CA ALA A 275 -11.55 -2.97 8.59
C ALA A 275 -12.77 -3.30 9.46
N ARG A 276 -13.73 -2.38 9.54
CA ARG A 276 -14.97 -2.59 10.29
C ARG A 276 -15.97 -3.46 9.54
N TYR A 277 -16.06 -3.31 8.21
CA TYR A 277 -16.84 -4.19 7.36
C TYR A 277 -16.37 -5.65 7.48
N HIS A 278 -15.06 -5.88 7.44
CA HIS A 278 -14.47 -7.20 7.64
C HIS A 278 -14.79 -7.80 9.02
N GLN A 279 -14.84 -6.99 10.08
CA GLN A 279 -15.28 -7.45 11.40
C GLN A 279 -16.73 -7.95 11.38
N TRP A 280 -17.63 -7.27 10.66
CA TRP A 280 -19.00 -7.75 10.49
C TRP A 280 -19.04 -9.09 9.74
N MET A 281 -18.20 -9.24 8.71
CA MET A 281 -18.10 -10.47 7.93
C MET A 281 -17.44 -11.64 8.68
N GLN A 282 -16.84 -11.42 9.85
CA GLN A 282 -16.43 -12.53 10.74
C GLN A 282 -17.62 -13.24 11.40
N CYS A 283 -18.81 -12.64 11.41
CA CYS A 283 -20.00 -13.24 11.99
C CYS A 283 -20.68 -14.24 11.03
N ASP A 284 -20.69 -15.52 11.40
CA ASP A 284 -21.29 -16.61 10.60
C ASP A 284 -22.77 -16.37 10.29
N ILE A 285 -23.51 -15.79 11.24
CA ILE A 285 -24.93 -15.48 11.09
C ILE A 285 -25.13 -14.40 10.02
N LEU A 286 -24.30 -13.35 10.02
CA LEU A 286 -24.38 -12.30 9.02
C LEU A 286 -24.05 -12.84 7.63
N ARG A 287 -22.95 -13.61 7.50
CA ARG A 287 -22.57 -14.24 6.22
C ARG A 287 -23.65 -15.15 5.67
N ALA A 288 -24.29 -15.97 6.52
CA ALA A 288 -25.38 -16.85 6.10
C ALA A 288 -26.62 -16.08 5.64
N GLN A 289 -26.89 -14.92 6.24
CA GLN A 289 -28.04 -14.06 5.90
C GLN A 289 -27.80 -13.21 4.64
N THR A 290 -26.55 -12.84 4.35
CA THR A 290 -26.15 -12.06 3.17
C THR A 290 -25.65 -12.92 2.00
N GLY A 291 -25.52 -14.24 2.19
CA GLY A 291 -24.98 -15.14 1.17
C GLY A 291 -23.49 -14.89 0.86
N SER A 292 -22.74 -14.29 1.78
CA SER A 292 -21.35 -13.86 1.57
C SER A 292 -20.33 -14.92 2.00
N GLU A 293 -19.26 -15.07 1.24
CA GLU A 293 -18.12 -15.94 1.61
C GLU A 293 -17.18 -15.24 2.60
N GLN A 294 -16.42 -16.02 3.36
CA GLN A 294 -15.42 -15.45 4.27
C GLN A 294 -14.16 -15.08 3.48
N LEU A 295 -13.89 -13.78 3.38
CA LEU A 295 -12.71 -13.26 2.71
C LEU A 295 -11.63 -12.85 3.73
N SER A 296 -10.37 -12.88 3.30
CA SER A 296 -9.29 -12.27 4.08
C SER A 296 -9.45 -10.75 4.10
N LEU A 297 -8.86 -10.06 5.10
CA LEU A 297 -8.92 -8.60 5.14
C LEU A 297 -8.28 -7.96 3.89
N GLU A 298 -7.26 -8.59 3.30
CA GLU A 298 -6.66 -8.14 2.04
C GLU A 298 -7.61 -8.31 0.85
N ASP A 299 -8.37 -9.40 0.80
CA ASP A 299 -9.34 -9.63 -0.26
C ASP A 299 -10.56 -8.72 -0.10
N GLU A 300 -10.95 -8.35 1.13
CA GLU A 300 -11.93 -7.28 1.39
C GLU A 300 -11.43 -5.92 0.88
N TYR A 301 -10.13 -5.60 1.02
CA TYR A 301 -9.55 -4.39 0.42
C TYR A 301 -9.55 -4.43 -1.12
N LYS A 302 -9.29 -5.59 -1.73
CA LYS A 302 -9.38 -5.77 -3.20
C LYS A 302 -10.83 -5.67 -3.67
N MET A 303 -11.75 -6.28 -2.94
CA MET A 303 -13.18 -6.27 -3.23
C MET A 303 -13.78 -4.88 -3.04
N GLN A 304 -13.40 -4.13 -2.00
CA GLN A 304 -13.78 -2.73 -1.85
C GLN A 304 -13.31 -1.88 -3.03
N LYS A 305 -12.10 -2.13 -3.54
CA LYS A 305 -11.58 -1.45 -4.73
C LYS A 305 -12.37 -1.85 -5.98
N SER A 306 -12.74 -3.13 -6.14
CA SER A 306 -13.60 -3.58 -7.23
C SER A 306 -14.97 -2.93 -7.15
N TRP A 307 -15.59 -2.81 -5.97
CA TRP A 307 -16.89 -2.16 -5.80
C TRP A 307 -16.88 -0.66 -6.09
N GLN A 308 -15.70 -0.02 -6.10
CA GLN A 308 -15.53 1.35 -6.60
C GLN A 308 -15.25 1.42 -8.11
N GLU A 309 -14.91 0.30 -8.73
CA GLU A 309 -14.48 0.16 -10.12
C GLU A 309 -15.53 -0.52 -11.02
N ASP A 310 -16.42 -1.30 -10.43
CA ASP A 310 -17.44 -2.11 -11.10
C ASP A 310 -18.57 -1.23 -11.67
N GLU A 311 -18.91 -1.47 -12.94
CA GLU A 311 -19.88 -0.67 -13.70
C GLU A 311 -21.33 -1.14 -13.54
N ASP A 312 -21.51 -2.33 -12.98
CA ASP A 312 -22.74 -3.08 -12.74
C ASP A 312 -23.09 -3.18 -11.24
N LYS A 313 -22.33 -2.51 -10.37
CA LYS A 313 -22.59 -2.46 -8.93
C LYS A 313 -22.53 -1.04 -8.37
N LEU A 314 -23.43 -0.72 -7.44
CA LEU A 314 -23.42 0.53 -6.68
C LEU A 314 -23.56 0.24 -5.18
N THR A 315 -22.58 0.68 -4.39
CA THR A 315 -22.57 0.46 -2.93
C THR A 315 -22.49 1.79 -2.17
N PHE A 316 -23.29 1.89 -1.10
CA PHE A 316 -23.15 2.90 -0.06
C PHE A 316 -23.04 2.23 1.32
N ILE A 317 -22.22 2.82 2.19
CA ILE A 317 -22.22 2.49 3.61
C ILE A 317 -23.36 3.24 4.29
N VAL A 318 -24.14 2.52 5.09
CA VAL A 318 -25.22 3.07 5.90
C VAL A 318 -24.64 3.52 7.24
N VAL A 319 -24.71 4.83 7.48
CA VAL A 319 -24.24 5.49 8.70
C VAL A 319 -25.45 5.93 9.52
N ALA A 320 -25.47 5.64 10.82
CA ALA A 320 -26.53 6.12 11.71
C ALA A 320 -26.33 7.62 11.98
N LYS A 321 -27.29 8.46 11.56
CA LYS A 321 -27.13 9.93 11.57
C LYS A 321 -26.88 10.50 12.97
N GLN A 322 -27.54 9.95 13.98
CA GLN A 322 -27.33 10.36 15.37
C GLN A 322 -25.89 10.09 15.83
N LEU A 323 -25.40 8.87 15.63
CA LEU A 323 -24.04 8.48 16.02
C LEU A 323 -22.98 9.25 15.21
N TRP A 324 -23.29 9.59 13.97
CA TRP A 324 -22.44 10.39 13.10
C TRP A 324 -22.29 11.82 13.59
N GLN A 325 -23.36 12.43 14.10
CA GLN A 325 -23.29 13.75 14.73
C GLN A 325 -22.52 13.70 16.04
N GLU A 326 -22.79 12.70 16.89
CA GLU A 326 -22.10 12.50 18.18
C GLU A 326 -20.60 12.19 17.99
N SER A 327 -20.21 11.51 16.90
CA SER A 327 -18.83 11.15 16.59
C SER A 327 -18.04 12.26 15.89
N ARG A 328 -18.60 13.48 15.76
CA ARG A 328 -18.03 14.58 14.97
C ARG A 328 -17.81 14.22 13.50
N PHE A 329 -18.82 13.61 12.90
CA PHE A 329 -18.87 13.21 11.47
C PHE A 329 -17.85 12.13 11.07
N ASP A 330 -17.45 11.27 12.01
CA ASP A 330 -16.63 10.09 11.73
C ASP A 330 -17.50 8.94 11.19
N ASP A 331 -17.44 8.76 9.87
CA ASP A 331 -18.18 7.72 9.14
C ASP A 331 -17.85 6.30 9.62
N VAL A 332 -16.59 6.04 9.98
CA VAL A 332 -16.14 4.70 10.40
C VAL A 332 -16.67 4.38 11.79
N ARG A 333 -16.78 5.36 12.69
CA ARG A 333 -17.41 5.16 14.00
C ARG A 333 -18.93 5.03 13.91
N ALA A 334 -19.55 5.70 12.95
CA ALA A 334 -21.00 5.75 12.83
C ALA A 334 -21.61 4.76 11.83
N MET A 335 -20.80 4.03 11.06
CA MET A 335 -21.29 2.98 10.15
C MET A 335 -22.00 1.86 10.91
N VAL A 336 -23.16 1.47 10.41
CA VAL A 336 -24.04 0.43 11.00
C VAL A 336 -24.47 -0.64 10.00
N GLY A 337 -24.21 -0.44 8.71
CA GLY A 337 -24.54 -1.37 7.65
C GLY A 337 -24.12 -0.87 6.26
N ASP A 338 -24.69 -1.46 5.22
CA ASP A 338 -24.49 -1.11 3.81
C ASP A 338 -25.75 -1.40 2.98
N VAL A 339 -25.82 -0.77 1.81
CA VAL A 339 -26.87 -0.97 0.82
C VAL A 339 -26.25 -1.05 -0.57
N ASN A 340 -26.64 -2.07 -1.33
CA ASN A 340 -26.10 -2.39 -2.64
C ASN A 340 -27.20 -2.39 -3.71
N LEU A 341 -26.82 -1.99 -4.92
CA LEU A 341 -27.56 -2.27 -6.15
C LEU A 341 -26.68 -3.03 -7.12
N PHE A 342 -27.21 -4.11 -7.69
CA PHE A 342 -26.61 -4.87 -8.77
C PHE A 342 -27.45 -4.68 -10.03
N PHE A 343 -26.89 -4.05 -11.05
CA PHE A 343 -27.61 -3.74 -12.27
C PHE A 343 -27.64 -4.94 -13.21
N THR A 344 -28.77 -5.13 -13.90
CA THR A 344 -28.80 -6.05 -15.02
C THR A 344 -27.87 -5.56 -16.13
N PRO A 345 -27.35 -6.45 -17.01
CA PRO A 345 -26.44 -6.05 -18.09
C PRO A 345 -27.01 -4.96 -19.02
N ASP A 346 -28.33 -4.92 -19.19
CA ASP A 346 -29.05 -3.90 -19.97
C ASP A 346 -29.38 -2.63 -19.15
N GLN A 347 -29.05 -2.62 -17.85
CA GLN A 347 -29.30 -1.57 -16.87
C GLN A 347 -30.77 -1.11 -16.78
N SER A 348 -31.71 -1.92 -17.25
CA SER A 348 -33.15 -1.64 -17.19
C SER A 348 -33.75 -1.90 -15.80
N SER A 349 -33.06 -2.73 -15.00
CA SER A 349 -33.46 -3.05 -13.64
C SER A 349 -32.25 -3.21 -12.72
N ALA A 350 -32.49 -3.13 -11.42
CA ALA A 350 -31.45 -3.36 -10.42
C ALA A 350 -31.95 -4.24 -9.27
N GLU A 351 -31.13 -5.21 -8.87
CA GLU A 351 -31.32 -6.00 -7.67
C GLU A 351 -30.82 -5.21 -6.46
N VAL A 352 -31.65 -5.07 -5.43
CA VAL A 352 -31.35 -4.32 -4.21
C VAL A 352 -31.09 -5.25 -3.03
N GLU A 353 -29.99 -4.99 -2.33
CA GLU A 353 -29.61 -5.67 -1.09
C GLU A 353 -29.30 -4.66 0.00
N VAL A 354 -29.67 -4.98 1.24
CA VAL A 354 -29.40 -4.13 2.41
C VAL A 354 -29.03 -4.98 3.61
N MET A 355 -28.01 -4.55 4.35
CA MET A 355 -27.60 -5.16 5.61
C MET A 355 -27.49 -4.09 6.69
N ILE A 356 -28.07 -4.34 7.87
CA ILE A 356 -27.77 -3.60 9.11
C ILE A 356 -27.00 -4.55 10.03
N ALA A 357 -25.68 -4.43 9.97
CA ALA A 357 -24.76 -5.34 10.64
C ALA A 357 -24.80 -5.17 12.18
N GLU A 358 -24.96 -3.95 12.68
CA GLU A 358 -24.94 -3.65 14.12
C GLU A 358 -26.27 -4.04 14.82
N PRO A 359 -26.29 -5.03 15.74
CA PRO A 359 -27.53 -5.53 16.34
C PRO A 359 -28.34 -4.46 17.08
N ALA A 360 -27.68 -3.51 17.73
CA ALA A 360 -28.32 -2.43 18.48
C ALA A 360 -29.23 -1.54 17.62
N TRP A 361 -29.00 -1.51 16.30
CA TRP A 361 -29.68 -0.65 15.35
C TRP A 361 -30.70 -1.37 14.46
N ARG A 362 -30.79 -2.71 14.57
CA ARG A 362 -31.79 -3.52 13.85
C ARG A 362 -33.20 -3.23 14.39
N GLY A 363 -34.20 -3.28 13.52
CA GLY A 363 -35.60 -3.04 13.88
C GLY A 363 -35.97 -1.58 14.17
N ARG A 364 -35.05 -0.61 14.00
CA ARG A 364 -35.30 0.82 14.24
C ARG A 364 -35.64 1.64 12.99
N GLY A 365 -35.91 0.99 11.86
CA GLY A 365 -36.27 1.64 10.60
C GLY A 365 -35.11 2.10 9.71
N LEU A 366 -33.85 1.97 10.14
CA LEU A 366 -32.67 2.41 9.36
C LEU A 366 -32.58 1.72 7.99
N GLY A 367 -32.75 0.40 7.94
CA GLY A 367 -32.73 -0.34 6.67
C GLY A 367 -33.85 0.10 5.71
N LYS A 368 -35.02 0.45 6.24
CA LYS A 368 -36.16 0.93 5.44
C LYS A 368 -35.84 2.28 4.80
N GLU A 369 -35.27 3.19 5.56
CA GLU A 369 -34.87 4.51 5.08
C GLU A 369 -33.71 4.42 4.08
N ALA A 370 -32.70 3.59 4.36
CA ALA A 370 -31.56 3.37 3.48
C ALA A 370 -31.98 2.85 2.10
N VAL A 371 -32.87 1.85 2.05
CA VAL A 371 -33.41 1.33 0.77
C VAL A 371 -34.17 2.41 0.03
N LYS A 372 -35.09 3.15 0.68
CA LYS A 372 -35.81 4.26 0.02
C LYS A 372 -34.85 5.28 -0.60
N MET A 373 -33.85 5.71 0.16
CA MET A 373 -32.85 6.68 -0.32
C MET A 373 -32.01 6.14 -1.47
N MET A 374 -31.59 4.88 -1.41
CA MET A 374 -30.85 4.22 -2.49
C MET A 374 -31.68 4.13 -3.77
N LEU A 375 -32.95 3.74 -3.69
CA LEU A 375 -33.83 3.63 -4.85
C LEU A 375 -34.16 5.00 -5.44
N VAL A 376 -34.39 6.03 -4.61
CA VAL A 376 -34.54 7.41 -5.08
C VAL A 376 -33.27 7.89 -5.79
N TYR A 377 -32.10 7.66 -5.22
CA TYR A 377 -30.83 8.02 -5.85
C TYR A 377 -30.65 7.33 -7.21
N ALA A 378 -30.90 6.02 -7.29
CA ALA A 378 -30.80 5.27 -8.54
C ALA A 378 -31.83 5.72 -9.59
N PHE A 379 -33.06 6.01 -9.18
CA PHE A 379 -34.08 6.56 -10.08
C PHE A 379 -33.67 7.92 -10.65
N GLN A 380 -33.14 8.82 -9.80
CA GLN A 380 -32.79 10.18 -10.23
C GLN A 380 -31.49 10.26 -11.02
N GLN A 381 -30.44 9.58 -10.53
CA GLN A 381 -29.09 9.72 -11.10
C GLN A 381 -28.80 8.66 -12.17
N LEU A 382 -29.42 7.48 -12.06
CA LEU A 382 -29.17 6.34 -12.94
C LEU A 382 -30.36 6.00 -13.86
N HIS A 383 -31.53 6.61 -13.64
CA HIS A 383 -32.75 6.40 -14.42
C HIS A 383 -33.23 4.94 -14.41
N VAL A 384 -33.04 4.24 -13.27
CA VAL A 384 -33.55 2.88 -13.06
C VAL A 384 -34.93 2.94 -12.42
N GLU A 385 -35.92 2.31 -13.07
CA GLU A 385 -37.32 2.34 -12.62
C GLU A 385 -37.77 1.01 -12.00
N ARG A 386 -37.19 -0.12 -12.42
CA ARG A 386 -37.56 -1.45 -11.95
C ARG A 386 -36.52 -1.99 -10.96
N PHE A 387 -36.97 -2.36 -9.78
CA PHE A 387 -36.12 -2.91 -8.71
C PHE A 387 -36.59 -4.30 -8.31
N VAL A 388 -35.64 -5.20 -8.07
CA VAL A 388 -35.89 -6.58 -7.65
C VAL A 388 -35.19 -6.84 -6.32
N ALA A 389 -35.78 -7.61 -5.43
CA ALA A 389 -35.15 -8.12 -4.23
C ALA A 389 -35.33 -9.64 -4.19
N LYS A 390 -34.22 -10.38 -4.11
CA LYS A 390 -34.23 -11.84 -3.91
C LYS A 390 -33.93 -12.12 -2.45
N ILE A 391 -34.87 -12.78 -1.77
CA ILE A 391 -34.82 -12.93 -0.32
C ILE A 391 -35.06 -14.39 0.00
N ARG A 392 -34.18 -15.01 0.80
CA ARG A 392 -34.41 -16.36 1.30
C ARG A 392 -35.74 -16.45 2.06
N SER A 393 -36.45 -17.53 1.84
CA SER A 393 -37.78 -17.80 2.41
C SER A 393 -37.80 -17.89 3.94
N ASP A 394 -36.64 -18.15 4.57
CA ASP A 394 -36.45 -18.17 6.02
C ASP A 394 -36.04 -16.81 6.63
N ASN A 395 -35.84 -15.77 5.81
CA ASN A 395 -35.47 -14.42 6.26
C ASN A 395 -36.71 -13.52 6.45
N GLU A 396 -37.52 -13.84 7.46
CA GLU A 396 -38.74 -13.09 7.80
C GLU A 396 -38.54 -11.57 7.96
N PRO A 397 -37.46 -11.07 8.62
CA PRO A 397 -37.24 -9.63 8.76
C PRO A 397 -37.08 -8.89 7.42
N SER A 398 -36.32 -9.46 6.47
CA SER A 398 -36.13 -8.86 5.15
C SER A 398 -37.42 -8.92 4.33
N LEU A 399 -38.18 -10.02 4.38
CA LEU A 399 -39.48 -10.12 3.72
C LEU A 399 -40.44 -9.03 4.22
N ALA A 400 -40.56 -8.86 5.54
CA ALA A 400 -41.39 -7.83 6.14
C ALA A 400 -40.94 -6.41 5.74
N LEU A 401 -39.62 -6.17 5.66
CA LEU A 401 -39.05 -4.89 5.22
C LEU A 401 -39.51 -4.53 3.80
N PHE A 402 -39.26 -5.42 2.83
CA PHE A 402 -39.56 -5.15 1.42
C PHE A 402 -41.07 -5.11 1.14
N GLN A 403 -41.88 -5.95 1.80
CA GLN A 403 -43.35 -5.83 1.76
C GLN A 403 -43.81 -4.46 2.25
N SER A 404 -43.21 -3.93 3.33
CA SER A 404 -43.55 -2.60 3.85
C SER A 404 -43.12 -1.44 2.93
N LEU A 405 -42.29 -1.73 1.91
CA LEU A 405 -41.87 -0.81 0.85
C LEU A 405 -42.66 -1.00 -0.44
N GLN A 406 -43.77 -1.75 -0.39
CA GLN A 406 -44.65 -2.03 -1.53
C GLN A 406 -44.04 -2.94 -2.62
N PHE A 407 -42.94 -3.65 -2.32
CA PHE A 407 -42.48 -4.72 -3.20
C PHE A 407 -43.53 -5.84 -3.26
N LYS A 408 -43.78 -6.38 -4.45
CA LYS A 408 -44.72 -7.48 -4.69
C LYS A 408 -43.95 -8.73 -5.07
N GLN A 409 -44.27 -9.86 -4.44
CA GLN A 409 -43.72 -11.14 -4.85
C GLN A 409 -44.24 -11.49 -6.26
N PHE A 410 -43.33 -11.89 -7.14
CA PHE A 410 -43.68 -12.30 -8.52
C PHE A 410 -43.11 -13.68 -8.88
N CYS A 411 -42.11 -14.18 -8.14
CA CYS A 411 -41.51 -15.48 -8.40
C CYS A 411 -41.04 -16.13 -7.09
N ARG A 412 -41.15 -17.46 -7.00
CA ARG A 412 -40.58 -18.29 -5.92
C ARG A 412 -39.67 -19.32 -6.57
N VAL A 413 -38.44 -19.43 -6.09
CA VAL A 413 -37.44 -20.36 -6.61
C VAL A 413 -37.12 -21.39 -5.54
N ASP A 414 -37.77 -22.56 -5.62
CA ASP A 414 -37.66 -23.60 -4.59
C ASP A 414 -36.26 -24.22 -4.51
N VAL A 415 -35.50 -24.24 -5.60
CA VAL A 415 -34.13 -24.79 -5.62
C VAL A 415 -33.20 -24.02 -4.68
N PHE A 416 -33.32 -22.68 -4.64
CA PHE A 416 -32.52 -21.81 -3.77
C PHE A 416 -33.27 -21.40 -2.49
N GLN A 417 -34.52 -21.85 -2.33
CA GLN A 417 -35.42 -21.46 -1.24
C GLN A 417 -35.61 -19.93 -1.17
N GLU A 418 -35.72 -19.25 -2.31
CA GLU A 418 -35.80 -17.78 -2.43
C GLU A 418 -37.18 -17.29 -2.92
N LEU A 419 -37.58 -16.12 -2.43
CA LEU A 419 -38.73 -15.35 -2.87
C LEU A 419 -38.23 -14.10 -3.59
N HIS A 420 -38.59 -13.94 -4.85
CA HIS A 420 -38.26 -12.76 -5.63
C HIS A 420 -39.42 -11.77 -5.58
N MET A 421 -39.10 -10.54 -5.22
CA MET A 421 -40.05 -9.45 -5.13
C MET A 421 -39.63 -8.31 -6.06
N GLU A 422 -40.60 -7.60 -6.64
CA GLU A 422 -40.35 -6.47 -7.53
C GLU A 422 -41.08 -5.20 -7.08
N LEU A 423 -40.48 -4.05 -7.40
CA LEU A 423 -41.08 -2.73 -7.29
C LEU A 423 -40.76 -1.94 -8.56
N ILE A 424 -41.81 -1.39 -9.19
CA ILE A 424 -41.65 -0.38 -10.23
C ILE A 424 -41.86 0.98 -9.56
N LEU A 425 -40.81 1.79 -9.53
CA LEU A 425 -40.80 3.07 -8.84
C LEU A 425 -41.30 4.16 -9.80
N HIS A 426 -42.36 4.88 -9.41
CA HIS A 426 -42.93 5.98 -10.19
C HIS A 426 -42.60 7.35 -9.57
N PRO A 427 -42.57 8.44 -10.37
CA PRO A 427 -42.22 9.78 -9.91
C PRO A 427 -43.00 10.29 -8.67
N ASP A 428 -44.29 9.95 -8.56
CA ASP A 428 -45.12 10.36 -7.43
C ASP A 428 -44.66 9.71 -6.12
N LEU A 429 -44.32 8.42 -6.17
CA LEU A 429 -43.80 7.69 -5.02
C LEU A 429 -42.40 8.20 -4.62
N VAL A 430 -41.56 8.55 -5.61
CA VAL A 430 -40.27 9.22 -5.37
C VAL A 430 -40.46 10.52 -4.61
N LYS A 431 -41.42 11.36 -5.02
CA LYS A 431 -41.71 12.63 -4.34
C LYS A 431 -42.14 12.41 -2.88
N VAL A 432 -43.00 11.42 -2.64
CA VAL A 432 -43.43 11.04 -1.27
C VAL A 432 -42.24 10.56 -0.45
N TRP A 433 -41.39 9.68 -0.99
CA TRP A 433 -40.24 9.14 -0.26
C TRP A 433 -39.19 10.19 0.03
N LYS A 434 -38.95 11.15 -0.88
CA LYS A 434 -38.03 12.28 -0.61
C LYS A 434 -38.49 13.14 0.57
N GLN A 435 -39.80 13.38 0.67
CA GLN A 435 -40.38 14.13 1.79
C GLN A 435 -40.32 13.32 3.10
N ASP A 436 -40.68 12.03 3.05
CA ASP A 436 -40.69 11.12 4.19
C ASP A 436 -39.30 10.93 4.81
N THR A 437 -38.26 10.81 3.98
CA THR A 437 -36.88 10.60 4.45
C THR A 437 -36.08 11.88 4.65
N ASN A 438 -36.63 13.06 4.31
CA ASN A 438 -35.88 14.32 4.24
C ASN A 438 -34.62 14.18 3.35
N TYR A 439 -34.80 13.62 2.16
CA TYR A 439 -33.73 13.28 1.23
C TYR A 439 -32.96 14.52 0.74
N ALA A 440 -31.64 14.51 0.91
CA ALA A 440 -30.72 15.48 0.32
C ALA A 440 -29.45 14.80 -0.20
N GLU A 441 -28.98 15.20 -1.38
CA GLU A 441 -27.66 14.81 -1.90
C GLU A 441 -26.65 15.89 -1.54
N LEU A 442 -25.52 15.51 -0.95
CA LEU A 442 -24.45 16.39 -0.49
C LEU A 442 -23.09 15.92 -1.03
N ASP A 443 -22.15 16.84 -1.23
CA ASP A 443 -20.79 16.49 -1.61
C ASP A 443 -20.05 15.79 -0.45
N TYR A 444 -19.26 14.77 -0.78
CA TYR A 444 -18.47 13.97 0.17
C TYR A 444 -16.96 14.20 -0.03
N PRO A 445 -16.15 14.38 1.04
CA PRO A 445 -16.56 14.41 2.46
C PRO A 445 -17.40 15.65 2.76
N CYS A 446 -18.37 15.54 3.67
CA CYS A 446 -19.23 16.64 4.11
C CYS A 446 -18.43 17.71 4.85
N ALA A 447 -17.59 18.45 4.14
CA ALA A 447 -16.74 19.50 4.67
C ALA A 447 -17.58 20.79 4.82
N GLN A 448 -18.52 20.81 5.77
CA GLN A 448 -19.28 22.03 6.12
C GLN A 448 -20.16 21.94 7.39
N MET A 449 -19.76 21.21 8.44
CA MET A 449 -20.41 21.31 9.76
C MET A 449 -19.46 21.50 10.95
N ASN A 450 -18.20 21.90 10.71
CA ASN A 450 -17.22 22.17 11.77
C ASN A 450 -17.06 23.65 12.14
N ASP A 451 -17.74 24.60 11.48
CA ASP A 451 -17.55 26.04 11.71
C ASP A 451 -18.78 26.79 12.25
N GLN A 452 -19.79 26.10 12.81
CA GLN A 452 -20.96 26.74 13.43
C GLN A 452 -21.41 26.15 14.78
N MET A 453 -20.54 25.44 15.50
CA MET A 453 -20.82 24.97 16.87
C MET A 453 -19.63 25.13 17.83
N GLU A 454 -18.76 26.12 17.58
CA GLU A 454 -17.77 26.59 18.56
C GLU A 454 -17.97 28.09 18.81
N GLN A 455 -19.10 28.44 19.43
CA GLN A 455 -19.30 29.69 20.18
C GLN A 455 -20.60 29.54 20.94
N ASP A 456 -20.46 29.22 22.23
CA ASP A 456 -21.45 29.10 23.31
C ASP A 456 -21.28 27.73 24.00
N ASP A 457 -21.11 27.76 25.33
CA ASP A 457 -20.91 26.63 26.27
C ASP A 457 -19.47 26.16 26.59
N TYR A 458 -18.48 27.07 26.57
CA TYR A 458 -17.18 26.84 27.24
C TYR A 458 -17.11 27.33 28.70
N GLU A 459 -18.24 27.62 29.35
CA GLU A 459 -18.25 28.24 30.68
C GLU A 459 -19.30 27.69 31.67
N PHE A 460 -19.68 26.41 31.58
CA PHE A 460 -20.68 25.82 32.52
C PHE A 460 -20.34 24.43 33.11
N LEU A 461 -19.14 23.87 32.92
CA LEU A 461 -18.81 22.52 33.43
C LEU A 461 -17.54 22.44 34.29
N LEU A 462 -17.30 23.47 35.11
CA LEU A 462 -16.27 23.44 36.17
C LEU A 462 -16.81 23.42 37.60
N GLU A 463 -18.12 23.30 37.80
CA GLU A 463 -18.69 23.11 39.14
C GLU A 463 -19.75 22.01 39.11
N ASN A 464 -19.36 20.83 39.57
CA ASN A 464 -20.13 19.92 40.44
C ASN A 464 -19.61 18.48 40.30
N HIS A 465 -18.54 18.21 41.05
CA HIS A 465 -18.36 16.88 41.62
C HIS A 465 -19.42 16.68 42.72
N VAL A 466 -20.30 15.70 42.55
CA VAL A 466 -20.81 14.73 43.55
C VAL A 466 -22.11 14.11 43.00
N ALA A 467 -22.06 12.82 42.67
CA ALA A 467 -23.07 11.80 42.99
C ALA A 467 -22.88 10.55 42.11
N LEU A 468 -22.22 9.55 42.68
CA LEU A 468 -22.44 8.15 42.35
C LEU A 468 -23.86 7.76 42.79
N ASP A 469 -24.72 7.23 41.91
CA ASP A 469 -25.22 5.85 41.99
C ASP A 469 -26.24 5.49 40.87
N ARG A 470 -26.09 4.26 40.33
CA ARG A 470 -27.08 3.37 39.67
C ARG A 470 -27.63 3.70 38.27
N VAL A 471 -27.12 2.98 37.26
CA VAL A 471 -27.72 1.88 36.44
C VAL A 471 -26.66 1.62 35.34
N GLY A 472 -25.93 0.51 35.24
CA GLY A 472 -26.37 -0.87 35.15
C GLY A 472 -26.06 -1.45 33.77
N LYS A 473 -24.80 -1.90 33.57
CA LYS A 473 -24.33 -2.89 32.56
C LYS A 473 -24.31 -2.54 31.05
N THR A 474 -23.23 -1.88 30.60
CA THR A 474 -22.41 -2.26 29.40
C THR A 474 -21.13 -1.42 29.22
N VAL A 475 -20.51 -0.94 30.30
CA VAL A 475 -19.19 -0.28 30.25
C VAL A 475 -18.24 -1.06 31.15
N GLY A 476 -17.73 -2.20 30.66
CA GLY A 476 -17.03 -3.16 31.52
C GLY A 476 -15.81 -3.84 30.90
N GLN A 477 -15.39 -3.51 29.68
CA GLN A 477 -14.23 -4.17 29.06
C GLN A 477 -13.13 -3.20 28.63
N SER A 478 -13.46 -2.01 28.12
CA SER A 478 -12.47 -1.00 27.70
C SER A 478 -11.76 -0.33 28.90
N LEU A 479 -12.53 0.15 29.89
CA LEU A 479 -11.96 0.75 31.11
C LEU A 479 -11.22 -0.28 31.96
N LEU A 480 -11.71 -1.53 32.00
CA LEU A 480 -11.07 -2.64 32.68
C LEU A 480 -9.77 -3.09 31.96
N ALA A 481 -9.68 -2.99 30.63
CA ALA A 481 -8.44 -3.24 29.90
C ALA A 481 -7.39 -2.14 30.12
N GLN A 482 -7.81 -0.87 30.15
CA GLN A 482 -6.91 0.26 30.47
C GLN A 482 -6.45 0.26 31.93
N LEU A 483 -7.33 -0.10 32.87
CA LEU A 483 -6.95 -0.29 34.27
C LEU A 483 -6.08 -1.54 34.45
N ARG A 484 -6.35 -2.64 33.74
CA ARG A 484 -5.49 -3.84 33.74
C ARG A 484 -4.11 -3.57 33.16
N SER A 485 -3.99 -2.81 32.07
CA SER A 485 -2.67 -2.48 31.50
C SER A 485 -1.87 -1.56 32.42
N ARG A 486 -2.51 -0.59 33.07
CA ARG A 486 -1.86 0.26 34.10
C ARG A 486 -1.49 -0.52 35.36
N LEU A 487 -2.31 -1.47 35.79
CA LEU A 487 -2.01 -2.35 36.93
C LEU A 487 -0.89 -3.35 36.60
N GLN A 488 -0.89 -3.95 35.41
CA GLN A 488 0.19 -4.82 34.94
C GLN A 488 1.50 -4.06 34.80
N HIS A 489 1.49 -2.87 34.18
CA HIS A 489 2.68 -2.02 34.05
C HIS A 489 3.22 -1.58 35.42
N ASN A 490 2.36 -1.33 36.41
CA ASN A 490 2.80 -1.03 37.78
C ASN A 490 3.38 -2.26 38.50
N SER A 491 2.83 -3.45 38.26
CA SER A 491 3.34 -4.72 38.81
C SER A 491 4.69 -5.10 38.20
N SER A 492 4.83 -5.04 36.87
CA SER A 492 6.07 -5.32 36.14
C SER A 492 7.18 -4.35 36.54
N ARG A 493 6.87 -3.05 36.65
CA ARG A 493 7.84 -2.04 37.08
C ARG A 493 8.34 -2.27 38.52
N ALA A 494 7.51 -2.85 39.40
CA ALA A 494 7.91 -3.22 40.76
C ALA A 494 8.86 -4.43 40.78
N GLU A 495 8.58 -5.45 39.97
CA GLU A 495 9.42 -6.65 39.83
C GLU A 495 10.82 -6.30 39.30
N ILE A 496 10.88 -5.51 38.22
CA ILE A 496 12.14 -5.07 37.60
C ILE A 496 12.97 -4.18 38.56
N ARG A 497 12.33 -3.49 39.52
CA ARG A 497 13.01 -2.61 40.46
C ARG A 497 14.03 -3.33 41.34
N SER A 498 13.83 -4.63 41.58
CA SER A 498 14.77 -5.49 42.30
C SER A 498 16.17 -5.52 41.66
N LEU A 499 16.26 -5.34 40.34
CA LEU A 499 17.53 -5.31 39.62
C LEU A 499 18.37 -4.08 39.96
N LEU A 500 17.77 -3.00 40.45
CA LEU A 500 18.50 -1.79 40.86
C LEU A 500 19.35 -2.02 42.11
N SER A 501 19.02 -3.01 42.97
CA SER A 501 19.78 -3.32 44.18
C SER A 501 20.97 -4.26 43.98
N LEU A 502 21.24 -4.68 42.73
CA LEU A 502 22.43 -5.48 42.43
C LEU A 502 23.73 -4.71 42.78
N PRO A 503 24.83 -5.40 43.15
CA PRO A 503 26.09 -4.76 43.53
C PRO A 503 26.85 -4.23 42.31
N TRP A 504 26.34 -3.16 41.70
CA TRP A 504 26.84 -2.60 40.44
C TRP A 504 28.33 -2.24 40.46
N ALA A 505 28.85 -1.75 41.58
CA ALA A 505 30.28 -1.45 41.71
C ALA A 505 31.17 -2.67 41.49
N VAL A 506 30.73 -3.85 41.97
CA VAL A 506 31.43 -5.12 41.78
C VAL A 506 31.22 -5.64 40.36
N LEU A 507 29.96 -5.66 39.91
CA LEU A 507 29.58 -6.20 38.61
C LEU A 507 30.19 -5.43 37.42
N LEU A 508 30.43 -4.13 37.57
CA LEU A 508 31.04 -3.28 36.54
C LEU A 508 32.57 -3.16 36.68
N GLY A 509 33.15 -3.75 37.72
CA GLY A 509 34.59 -3.67 38.02
C GLY A 509 35.48 -4.44 37.04
N GLN A 510 34.91 -5.41 36.31
CA GLN A 510 35.63 -6.12 35.25
C GLN A 510 35.38 -5.47 33.87
N PRO A 511 36.40 -5.41 33.00
CA PRO A 511 36.20 -4.97 31.62
C PRO A 511 35.43 -6.04 30.83
N ASP A 512 34.60 -5.62 29.87
CA ASP A 512 33.86 -6.52 28.98
C ASP A 512 34.78 -7.22 27.97
N CYS A 513 36.00 -6.68 27.77
CA CYS A 513 37.01 -7.18 26.86
C CYS A 513 38.39 -6.98 27.50
N SER A 514 39.18 -8.04 27.62
CA SER A 514 40.49 -8.03 28.30
C SER A 514 41.67 -7.78 27.36
N ASP A 515 41.59 -8.26 26.12
CA ASP A 515 42.70 -8.31 25.16
C ASP A 515 42.30 -7.65 23.83
N GLU A 516 42.23 -6.31 23.85
CA GLU A 516 41.89 -5.52 22.67
C GLU A 516 43.08 -5.47 21.71
N VAL A 517 42.91 -6.07 20.53
CA VAL A 517 43.85 -5.97 19.40
C VAL A 517 43.17 -5.16 18.31
N THR A 518 43.79 -4.07 17.90
CA THR A 518 43.26 -3.24 16.81
C THR A 518 43.69 -3.77 15.45
N VAL A 519 42.98 -3.38 14.38
CA VAL A 519 43.42 -3.64 13.01
C VAL A 519 44.79 -3.02 12.75
N TYR A 520 45.10 -1.85 13.32
CA TYR A 520 46.44 -1.28 13.25
C TYR A 520 47.50 -2.23 13.84
N ASP A 521 47.27 -2.76 15.03
CA ASP A 521 48.21 -3.68 15.69
C ASP A 521 48.40 -4.95 14.86
N TYR A 522 47.31 -5.51 14.34
CA TYR A 522 47.33 -6.70 13.48
C TYR A 522 48.13 -6.46 12.18
N LEU A 523 47.85 -5.36 11.49
CA LEU A 523 48.53 -5.02 10.23
C LEU A 523 50.02 -4.74 10.47
N LEU A 524 50.36 -4.10 11.59
CA LEU A 524 51.73 -3.82 11.97
C LEU A 524 52.52 -5.12 12.20
N GLU A 525 51.90 -6.11 12.85
CA GLU A 525 52.49 -7.43 13.09
C GLU A 525 52.68 -8.23 11.79
N HIS A 526 51.71 -8.19 10.86
CA HIS A 526 51.71 -9.05 9.68
C HIS A 526 52.40 -8.43 8.45
N PHE A 527 52.37 -7.10 8.31
CA PHE A 527 52.81 -6.40 7.08
C PHE A 527 53.89 -5.32 7.32
N GLY A 528 54.19 -4.93 8.56
CA GLY A 528 55.29 -4.01 8.90
C GLY A 528 54.91 -2.52 8.93
N ASN A 529 55.93 -1.64 8.85
CA ASN A 529 55.90 -0.24 9.34
C ASN A 529 55.36 0.84 8.38
N ASP A 530 54.80 0.53 7.22
CA ASP A 530 54.32 1.54 6.26
C ASP A 530 52.79 1.68 6.25
N ILE A 531 52.20 1.87 7.43
CA ILE A 531 50.74 2.04 7.59
C ILE A 531 50.42 3.53 7.64
N GLN A 532 49.78 4.04 6.59
CA GLN A 532 49.33 5.43 6.53
C GLN A 532 47.91 5.59 7.09
N ASN A 533 47.68 6.63 7.90
CA ASN A 533 46.37 6.95 8.48
C ASN A 533 45.83 8.31 8.01
N THR A 534 46.10 8.65 6.76
CA THR A 534 45.95 10.03 6.24
C THR A 534 44.49 10.44 6.08
N THR A 535 43.58 9.50 5.83
CA THR A 535 42.15 9.79 5.64
C THR A 535 41.32 9.50 6.90
N ILE A 536 40.06 9.93 6.89
CA ILE A 536 39.07 9.57 7.93
C ILE A 536 38.73 8.08 7.87
N TRP A 537 38.68 7.50 6.67
CA TRP A 537 38.46 6.06 6.47
C TRP A 537 39.57 5.23 7.08
N ASP A 538 40.84 5.61 6.85
CA ASP A 538 41.98 4.89 7.42
C ASP A 538 41.93 4.93 8.94
N ARG A 539 41.67 6.11 9.52
CA ARG A 539 41.52 6.25 10.97
C ARG A 539 40.38 5.40 11.52
N TYR A 540 39.28 5.25 10.79
CA TYR A 540 38.19 4.36 11.17
C TYR A 540 38.62 2.89 11.09
N TYR A 541 39.12 2.42 9.94
CA TYR A 541 39.55 1.03 9.75
C TYR A 541 40.63 0.61 10.74
N LEU A 542 41.66 1.43 10.94
CA LEU A 542 42.75 1.17 11.87
C LEU A 542 42.29 1.18 13.33
N SER A 543 41.16 1.83 13.65
CA SER A 543 40.59 1.86 15.00
C SER A 543 39.67 0.69 15.34
N MET A 544 39.26 -0.10 14.34
CA MET A 544 38.51 -1.35 14.56
C MET A 544 39.32 -2.30 15.43
N SER A 545 38.67 -3.08 16.28
CA SER A 545 39.36 -4.00 17.18
C SER A 545 38.59 -5.29 17.45
N THR A 546 39.22 -6.22 18.15
CA THR A 546 38.58 -7.42 18.67
C THR A 546 37.42 -7.15 19.64
N CYS A 547 37.27 -5.92 20.15
CA CYS A 547 36.25 -5.57 21.14
C CYS A 547 35.12 -4.69 20.60
N ARG A 548 35.37 -3.92 19.53
CA ARG A 548 34.42 -2.93 19.00
C ARG A 548 34.73 -2.55 17.55
N MET A 549 33.71 -2.10 16.83
CA MET A 549 33.79 -1.61 15.46
C MET A 549 34.45 -0.23 15.37
N TYR A 550 34.29 0.61 16.40
CA TYR A 550 34.94 1.93 16.47
C TYR A 550 35.13 2.39 17.92
N ASN A 551 36.11 3.26 18.14
CA ASN A 551 36.43 3.81 19.46
C ASN A 551 36.21 5.34 19.57
N SER A 552 35.94 6.03 18.46
CA SER A 552 35.78 7.48 18.40
C SER A 552 34.52 7.88 17.64
N GLU A 553 33.51 8.34 18.37
CA GLU A 553 32.26 8.85 17.78
C GLU A 553 32.51 10.05 16.86
N THR A 554 33.49 10.90 17.17
CA THR A 554 33.84 12.05 16.32
C THR A 554 34.36 11.63 14.95
N VAL A 555 35.20 10.59 14.89
CA VAL A 555 35.70 10.05 13.61
C VAL A 555 34.55 9.44 12.82
N VAL A 556 33.66 8.73 13.50
CA VAL A 556 32.47 8.14 12.86
C VAL A 556 31.52 9.22 12.35
N ASP A 557 31.24 10.28 13.10
CA ASP A 557 30.36 11.37 12.65
C ASP A 557 30.93 12.09 11.42
N GLN A 558 32.26 12.29 11.38
CA GLN A 558 32.96 12.79 10.19
C GLN A 558 32.83 11.83 9.01
N LEU A 559 32.96 10.52 9.25
CA LEU A 559 32.80 9.49 8.23
C LEU A 559 31.37 9.42 7.68
N LEU A 560 30.36 9.46 8.53
CA LEU A 560 28.95 9.49 8.12
C LEU A 560 28.67 10.72 7.24
N ASN A 561 29.21 11.88 7.59
CA ASN A 561 29.09 13.07 6.74
C ASN A 561 29.73 12.86 5.35
N LEU A 562 30.91 12.22 5.29
CA LEU A 562 31.53 11.89 4.01
C LEU A 562 30.68 10.91 3.18
N LEU A 563 30.10 9.88 3.80
CA LEU A 563 29.18 8.96 3.12
C LEU A 563 27.97 9.68 2.49
N VAL A 564 27.51 10.78 3.09
CA VAL A 564 26.41 11.61 2.57
C VAL A 564 26.86 12.50 1.42
N THR A 565 28.02 13.15 1.53
CA THR A 565 28.41 14.24 0.63
C THR A 565 29.36 13.84 -0.50
N MET A 566 30.11 12.74 -0.34
CA MET A 566 31.19 12.41 -1.28
C MET A 566 30.63 11.99 -2.65
N PRO A 567 31.20 12.48 -3.76
CA PRO A 567 30.74 12.10 -5.10
C PRO A 567 30.96 10.62 -5.37
N ILE A 568 30.02 10.03 -6.11
CA ILE A 568 30.03 8.63 -6.49
C ILE A 568 30.81 8.50 -7.81
N GLN A 569 31.82 7.62 -7.81
CA GLN A 569 32.67 7.37 -8.96
C GLN A 569 32.22 6.14 -9.76
N ASP A 570 31.85 5.06 -9.07
CA ASP A 570 31.44 3.80 -9.71
C ASP A 570 30.35 3.10 -8.89
N VAL A 571 29.48 2.36 -9.58
CA VAL A 571 28.37 1.62 -8.97
C VAL A 571 28.30 0.21 -9.53
N LYS A 572 28.33 -0.79 -8.64
CA LYS A 572 28.26 -2.20 -9.00
C LYS A 572 27.13 -2.91 -8.26
N ASN A 573 26.38 -3.77 -8.96
CA ASN A 573 25.43 -4.66 -8.28
C ASN A 573 26.19 -5.74 -7.51
N MET A 574 25.87 -5.93 -6.23
CA MET A 574 26.37 -7.08 -5.47
C MET A 574 25.45 -8.27 -5.71
N GLU A 575 25.96 -9.30 -6.39
CA GLU A 575 25.23 -10.56 -6.58
C GLU A 575 25.11 -11.40 -5.30
N ALA A 576 25.79 -10.99 -4.22
CA ALA A 576 25.73 -11.62 -2.91
C ALA A 576 24.42 -11.28 -2.18
N GLY A 577 23.53 -12.26 -2.06
CA GLY A 577 22.25 -12.14 -1.33
C GLY A 577 21.03 -12.37 -2.22
N THR A 578 19.83 -12.13 -1.67
CA THR A 578 18.54 -12.34 -2.38
C THR A 578 17.85 -11.04 -2.80
N GLN A 579 18.36 -9.88 -2.36
CA GLN A 579 17.76 -8.57 -2.59
C GLN A 579 18.80 -7.61 -3.16
N LEU A 580 18.34 -6.56 -3.85
CA LEU A 580 19.20 -5.58 -4.52
C LEU A 580 20.07 -4.82 -3.51
N LYS A 581 21.38 -4.90 -3.68
CA LYS A 581 22.40 -4.17 -2.91
C LYS A 581 23.44 -3.64 -3.88
N LEU A 582 23.81 -2.37 -3.78
CA LEU A 582 24.81 -1.76 -4.65
C LEU A 582 26.09 -1.52 -3.87
N LEU A 583 27.22 -1.90 -4.43
CA LEU A 583 28.54 -1.44 -4.02
C LEU A 583 28.79 -0.09 -4.68
N ILE A 584 28.90 0.95 -3.87
CA ILE A 584 29.22 2.32 -4.28
C ILE A 584 30.70 2.55 -4.02
N THR A 585 31.45 2.92 -5.06
CA THR A 585 32.83 3.36 -4.94
C THR A 585 32.87 4.88 -5.08
N PHE A 586 33.49 5.57 -4.12
CA PHE A 586 33.63 7.02 -4.14
C PHE A 586 34.95 7.46 -4.81
N GLU A 587 35.09 8.76 -5.07
CA GLU A 587 36.28 9.35 -5.71
C GLU A 587 37.61 9.08 -4.98
N ASN A 588 37.57 8.77 -3.69
CA ASN A 588 38.73 8.42 -2.89
C ASN A 588 39.05 6.90 -2.92
N ASN A 589 38.38 6.13 -3.78
CA ASN A 589 38.47 4.68 -3.94
C ASN A 589 37.99 3.85 -2.73
N TYR A 590 37.38 4.45 -1.71
CA TYR A 590 36.69 3.68 -0.67
C TYR A 590 35.27 3.34 -1.10
N SER A 591 34.74 2.28 -0.49
CA SER A 591 33.45 1.73 -0.86
C SER A 591 32.43 1.78 0.28
N ALA A 592 31.17 1.83 -0.11
CA ALA A 592 30.03 1.67 0.79
C ALA A 592 28.97 0.77 0.15
N LEU A 593 28.24 0.05 1.01
CA LEU A 593 27.06 -0.71 0.64
C LEU A 593 25.84 0.21 0.67
N PHE A 594 25.18 0.35 -0.48
CA PHE A 594 23.92 1.06 -0.62
C PHE A 594 22.75 0.08 -0.74
N LYS A 595 21.79 0.19 0.18
CA LYS A 595 20.52 -0.56 0.12
C LYS A 595 19.37 0.43 -0.18
N PRO A 596 18.74 0.34 -1.37
CA PRO A 596 17.70 1.29 -1.76
C PRO A 596 16.41 1.11 -0.96
N MET A 597 15.65 2.19 -0.82
CA MET A 597 14.32 2.18 -0.25
C MET A 597 13.37 1.32 -1.08
N ARG A 598 12.72 0.36 -0.41
CA ARG A 598 11.72 -0.53 -1.02
C ARG A 598 10.32 -0.40 -0.40
N GLN A 599 10.26 -0.01 0.86
CA GLN A 599 9.03 0.12 1.65
C GLN A 599 9.01 1.46 2.36
N ASN A 600 7.82 2.03 2.54
CA ASN A 600 7.64 3.23 3.35
C ASN A 600 7.75 2.93 4.85
N ARG A 601 8.08 3.95 5.64
CA ARG A 601 8.27 3.87 7.10
C ARG A 601 7.04 3.37 7.86
N GLU A 602 5.85 3.53 7.28
CA GLU A 602 4.57 3.09 7.85
C GLU A 602 4.15 1.66 7.44
N GLU A 603 4.85 1.03 6.49
CA GLU A 603 4.54 -0.34 6.06
C GLU A 603 5.02 -1.36 7.10
N GLU A 604 4.22 -2.38 7.37
CA GLU A 604 4.58 -3.52 8.24
C GLU A 604 4.84 -4.76 7.38
N THR A 605 5.61 -5.72 7.88
CA THR A 605 5.77 -7.06 7.31
C THR A 605 4.39 -7.70 7.16
N ASN A 606 4.10 -8.29 6.00
CA ASN A 606 2.88 -9.07 5.81
C ASN A 606 2.87 -10.23 6.83
N PRO A 607 1.81 -10.42 7.63
CA PRO A 607 1.76 -11.50 8.62
C PRO A 607 1.92 -12.91 8.04
N ASN A 608 1.64 -13.09 6.74
CA ASN A 608 1.82 -14.35 6.02
C ASN A 608 3.25 -14.54 5.45
N HIS A 609 4.10 -13.52 5.50
CA HIS A 609 5.50 -13.65 5.09
C HIS A 609 6.32 -14.31 6.20
N PHE A 610 7.06 -15.37 5.84
CA PHE A 610 8.12 -15.88 6.69
C PHE A 610 9.27 -14.87 6.77
N TYR A 611 10.04 -14.94 7.86
CA TYR A 611 11.21 -14.08 8.09
C TYR A 611 12.20 -14.05 6.92
N PHE A 612 12.36 -15.14 6.16
CA PHE A 612 13.23 -15.22 4.98
C PHE A 612 12.60 -14.72 3.67
N SER A 613 11.28 -14.47 3.66
CA SER A 613 10.53 -13.90 2.52
C SER A 613 10.26 -12.40 2.67
N ASP A 614 10.48 -11.84 3.87
CA ASP A 614 10.31 -10.40 4.11
C ASP A 614 11.33 -9.55 3.31
N PHE A 615 10.95 -8.32 3.00
CA PHE A 615 11.85 -7.40 2.30
C PHE A 615 12.82 -6.71 3.27
N GLU A 616 14.03 -6.42 2.81
CA GLU A 616 14.97 -5.59 3.57
C GLU A 616 14.50 -4.13 3.52
N ARG A 617 14.67 -3.44 4.64
CA ARG A 617 14.30 -2.05 4.89
C ARG A 617 15.57 -1.24 5.14
N HIS A 618 15.86 -0.31 4.22
CA HIS A 618 17.02 0.58 4.36
C HIS A 618 17.03 1.35 5.70
N ASN A 619 15.87 1.84 6.13
CA ASN A 619 15.73 2.58 7.38
C ASN A 619 15.91 1.71 8.63
N ALA A 620 15.76 0.38 8.53
CA ALA A 620 16.06 -0.53 9.63
C ALA A 620 17.57 -0.64 9.88
N GLU A 621 18.40 -0.62 8.84
CA GLU A 621 19.88 -0.60 8.99
C GLU A 621 20.35 0.68 9.69
N ILE A 622 19.80 1.83 9.28
CA ILE A 622 20.11 3.12 9.90
C ILE A 622 19.70 3.10 11.38
N ALA A 623 18.44 2.74 11.67
CA ALA A 623 17.94 2.70 13.03
C ALA A 623 18.69 1.70 13.93
N ALA A 624 19.09 0.54 13.39
CA ALA A 624 19.89 -0.46 14.10
C ALA A 624 21.27 0.09 14.48
N TYR A 625 21.96 0.80 13.59
CA TYR A 625 23.22 1.48 13.91
C TYR A 625 23.05 2.50 15.04
N HIS A 626 22.03 3.36 14.96
CA HIS A 626 21.76 4.35 16.01
C HIS A 626 21.41 3.69 17.35
N LEU A 627 20.66 2.58 17.34
CA LEU A 627 20.34 1.80 18.54
C LEU A 627 21.61 1.19 19.17
N ASP A 628 22.48 0.60 18.35
CA ASP A 628 23.76 0.03 18.79
C ASP A 628 24.66 1.10 19.45
N ARG A 629 24.70 2.31 18.85
CA ARG A 629 25.43 3.47 19.38
C ARG A 629 24.89 3.93 20.74
N ILE A 630 23.58 4.12 20.89
CA ILE A 630 23.01 4.58 22.18
C ILE A 630 23.06 3.50 23.26
N LEU A 631 23.01 2.23 22.89
CA LEU A 631 23.27 1.10 23.79
C LEU A 631 24.77 0.91 24.06
N LYS A 632 25.64 1.72 23.43
CA LYS A 632 27.10 1.72 23.57
C LYS A 632 27.72 0.33 23.33
N PHE A 633 27.09 -0.45 22.45
CA PHE A 633 27.64 -1.71 22.01
C PHE A 633 28.84 -1.48 21.09
N TYR A 634 28.71 -0.52 20.18
CA TYR A 634 29.75 -0.18 19.20
C TYR A 634 30.13 -1.40 18.35
N LYS A 635 29.13 -2.20 17.95
CA LYS A 635 29.27 -3.45 17.20
C LYS A 635 28.60 -3.40 15.83
N ALA A 636 27.75 -2.41 15.58
CA ALA A 636 27.15 -2.18 14.27
C ALA A 636 28.07 -1.34 13.39
N ILE A 637 28.02 -1.57 12.08
CA ILE A 637 28.75 -0.77 11.10
C ILE A 637 28.08 0.62 10.97
N PRO A 638 28.86 1.71 10.97
CA PRO A 638 28.37 3.06 10.68
C PRO A 638 27.51 3.11 9.42
N THR A 639 26.27 3.55 9.58
CA THR A 639 25.25 3.58 8.52
C THR A 639 24.49 4.91 8.58
N VAL A 640 24.32 5.55 7.43
CA VAL A 640 23.62 6.84 7.30
C VAL A 640 22.65 6.82 6.12
N GLY A 641 21.59 7.60 6.20
CA GLY A 641 20.68 7.84 5.08
C GLY A 641 21.26 8.76 4.01
N ARG A 642 21.11 8.39 2.73
CA ARG A 642 21.45 9.25 1.59
C ARG A 642 20.36 9.23 0.52
N ARG A 643 20.06 10.40 -0.06
CA ARG A 643 19.30 10.51 -1.30
C ARG A 643 20.27 10.46 -2.48
N ILE A 644 20.08 9.52 -3.38
CA ILE A 644 20.91 9.32 -4.56
C ILE A 644 20.12 9.71 -5.80
N ASN A 645 20.76 10.45 -6.72
CA ASN A 645 20.17 10.73 -8.02
C ASN A 645 20.33 9.51 -8.93
N VAL A 646 19.24 8.85 -9.30
CA VAL A 646 19.31 7.57 -10.04
C VAL A 646 20.01 7.73 -11.40
N THR A 647 19.77 8.84 -12.09
CA THR A 647 20.40 9.10 -13.39
C THR A 647 21.87 9.52 -13.22
N ALA A 648 22.13 10.53 -12.39
CA ALA A 648 23.47 11.11 -12.30
C ALA A 648 24.47 10.24 -11.53
N ASP A 649 24.02 9.61 -10.45
CA ASP A 649 24.90 8.90 -9.52
C ASP A 649 24.95 7.40 -9.78
N ILE A 650 23.88 6.79 -10.34
CA ILE A 650 23.80 5.35 -10.60
C ILE A 650 23.99 5.05 -12.09
N GLU A 651 23.09 5.51 -12.97
CA GLU A 651 23.09 5.15 -14.39
C GLU A 651 24.37 5.58 -15.13
N LEU A 652 24.86 6.81 -14.91
CA LEU A 652 26.08 7.30 -15.56
C LEU A 652 27.36 6.63 -15.01
N ASN A 653 27.31 6.11 -13.79
CA ASN A 653 28.45 5.53 -13.09
C ASN A 653 28.42 3.99 -13.04
N SER A 654 27.40 3.32 -13.60
CA SER A 654 27.28 1.86 -13.60
C SER A 654 27.99 1.18 -14.78
N LYS A 655 29.14 1.74 -15.22
CA LYS A 655 29.84 1.34 -16.46
C LYS A 655 30.26 -0.14 -16.47
N LEU A 656 30.41 -0.74 -15.29
CA LEU A 656 30.82 -2.14 -15.08
C LEU A 656 29.65 -3.11 -14.85
N SER A 657 28.39 -2.65 -14.92
CA SER A 657 27.18 -3.48 -14.69
C SER A 657 26.09 -3.21 -15.73
N PRO A 658 26.20 -3.75 -16.96
CA PRO A 658 25.34 -3.39 -18.10
C PRO A 658 23.83 -3.62 -17.90
N GLY A 659 23.44 -4.54 -17.00
CA GLY A 659 22.03 -4.84 -16.69
C GLY A 659 21.44 -4.05 -15.51
N LEU A 660 22.24 -3.21 -14.84
CA LEU A 660 21.74 -2.43 -13.69
C LEU A 660 20.70 -1.39 -14.12
N ASN A 661 20.85 -0.83 -15.33
CA ASN A 661 19.92 0.14 -15.90
C ASN A 661 18.53 -0.45 -16.18
N ASP A 662 18.42 -1.77 -16.36
CA ASP A 662 17.13 -2.46 -16.51
C ASP A 662 16.41 -2.69 -15.16
N THR A 663 17.13 -2.53 -14.04
CA THR A 663 16.62 -2.78 -12.69
C THR A 663 15.93 -1.54 -12.11
N PHE A 664 16.36 -0.35 -12.50
CA PHE A 664 15.77 0.92 -12.06
C PHE A 664 14.79 1.46 -13.09
N PHE A 665 13.57 1.77 -12.67
CA PHE A 665 12.66 2.56 -13.48
C PHE A 665 13.17 4.00 -13.51
N LEU A 666 13.49 4.53 -14.70
CA LEU A 666 13.89 5.93 -14.93
C LEU A 666 12.69 6.88 -14.70
N SER A 667 12.24 7.01 -13.44
CA SER A 667 11.33 8.00 -12.85
C SER A 667 10.88 7.49 -11.47
N PRO A 668 11.75 7.60 -10.44
CA PRO A 668 12.01 8.89 -9.79
C PRO A 668 13.47 9.38 -9.88
N ASP A 669 13.65 10.70 -9.99
CA ASP A 669 14.98 11.34 -10.11
C ASP A 669 15.87 11.15 -8.87
N MET A 670 15.27 10.91 -7.71
CA MET A 670 15.97 10.68 -6.43
C MET A 670 15.41 9.43 -5.75
N ILE A 671 16.30 8.61 -5.19
CA ILE A 671 15.95 7.45 -4.35
C ILE A 671 16.62 7.56 -2.97
N GLU A 672 15.86 7.30 -1.92
CA GLU A 672 16.39 7.16 -0.56
C GLU A 672 17.04 5.78 -0.40
N GLY A 673 18.07 5.68 0.42
CA GLY A 673 18.62 4.40 0.83
C GLY A 673 19.62 4.55 1.97
N SER A 674 20.00 3.43 2.56
CA SER A 674 21.02 3.38 3.60
C SER A 674 22.38 3.22 2.94
N MET A 675 23.32 4.07 3.34
CA MET A 675 24.72 4.01 2.97
C MET A 675 25.52 3.51 4.18
N GLN A 676 25.99 2.27 4.10
CA GLN A 676 26.78 1.62 5.14
C GLN A 676 28.22 1.50 4.66
N ILE A 677 29.20 1.87 5.48
CA ILE A 677 30.61 1.70 5.09
C ILE A 677 30.93 0.23 4.82
N PHE A 678 31.70 -0.05 3.77
CA PHE A 678 32.12 -1.42 3.47
C PHE A 678 33.24 -1.86 4.43
N LEU A 679 33.31 -3.15 4.78
CA LEU A 679 34.43 -3.65 5.59
C LEU A 679 35.74 -3.58 4.80
N PRO A 680 36.90 -3.52 5.47
CA PRO A 680 38.20 -3.66 4.80
C PRO A 680 38.27 -4.98 4.02
N ASP A 681 39.18 -5.04 3.05
CA ASP A 681 39.41 -6.25 2.27
C ASP A 681 39.72 -7.43 3.19
N GLU A 682 39.02 -8.55 2.98
CA GLU A 682 39.17 -9.78 3.76
C GLU A 682 40.59 -10.37 3.64
N GLU A 683 41.29 -10.11 2.52
CA GLU A 683 42.70 -10.47 2.36
C GLU A 683 43.61 -9.71 3.32
N MET A 684 43.23 -8.48 3.72
CA MET A 684 44.01 -7.65 4.65
C MET A 684 43.53 -7.80 6.10
N VAL A 685 42.23 -7.88 6.31
CA VAL A 685 41.60 -7.94 7.65
C VAL A 685 40.64 -9.14 7.65
N PRO A 686 41.11 -10.32 8.07
CA PRO A 686 40.32 -11.54 7.96
C PRO A 686 39.11 -11.51 8.88
N THR A 687 37.98 -11.98 8.35
CA THR A 687 36.73 -12.19 9.06
C THR A 687 36.36 -13.67 9.04
N ASP A 688 35.75 -14.14 10.12
CA ASP A 688 35.22 -15.50 10.19
C ASP A 688 33.69 -15.47 10.24
N TYR A 689 33.09 -16.51 9.67
CA TYR A 689 31.65 -16.69 9.60
C TYR A 689 31.21 -17.96 10.32
N VAL A 690 30.36 -17.83 11.35
CA VAL A 690 29.89 -18.97 12.14
C VAL A 690 28.37 -19.03 12.16
N ARG A 691 27.84 -20.23 11.93
CA ARG A 691 26.41 -20.50 12.01
C ARG A 691 25.87 -20.31 13.42
N SER A 692 24.73 -19.63 13.54
CA SER A 692 24.08 -19.45 14.83
C SER A 692 23.54 -20.78 15.36
N PRO A 693 23.78 -21.12 16.65
CA PRO A 693 23.13 -22.25 17.31
C PRO A 693 21.60 -22.10 17.39
N PHE A 694 21.10 -20.87 17.35
CA PHE A 694 19.67 -20.52 17.36
C PHE A 694 19.17 -20.14 15.96
N ARG A 695 19.84 -20.64 14.90
CA ARG A 695 19.35 -20.47 13.53
C ARG A 695 17.97 -21.12 13.38
N ARG A 696 17.04 -20.41 12.74
CA ARG A 696 15.73 -20.96 12.38
C ARG A 696 15.84 -22.00 11.25
N THR A 697 14.72 -22.62 10.89
CA THR A 697 14.71 -23.72 9.91
C THR A 697 14.86 -23.28 8.46
N TYR A 698 14.40 -22.07 8.11
CA TYR A 698 14.29 -21.59 6.73
C TYR A 698 13.46 -22.51 5.82
N SER A 699 12.46 -23.18 6.39
CA SER A 699 11.58 -24.11 5.67
C SER A 699 10.12 -23.78 5.92
N ARG A 700 9.30 -23.83 4.86
CA ARG A 700 7.84 -23.69 4.96
C ARG A 700 7.17 -24.93 5.58
N ASN A 701 7.81 -26.10 5.43
CA ASN A 701 7.26 -27.39 5.86
C ASN A 701 7.67 -27.72 7.30
N LYS A 702 8.94 -27.52 7.64
CA LYS A 702 9.47 -27.72 8.99
C LYS A 702 9.71 -26.37 9.63
N GLN A 703 8.72 -25.83 10.32
CA GLN A 703 8.77 -24.45 10.82
C GLN A 703 9.44 -24.29 12.20
N LEU A 704 9.57 -25.39 12.97
CA LEU A 704 10.16 -25.37 14.30
C LEU A 704 11.56 -26.00 14.31
N ALA A 705 12.55 -25.21 14.71
CA ALA A 705 13.90 -25.68 15.05
C ALA A 705 13.91 -26.31 16.45
N GLU A 706 14.93 -27.12 16.76
CA GLU A 706 15.03 -27.80 18.06
C GLU A 706 14.92 -26.86 19.25
N TRP A 707 15.64 -25.74 19.20
CA TRP A 707 15.65 -24.73 20.24
C TRP A 707 14.29 -24.04 20.46
N GLN A 708 13.36 -24.09 19.51
CA GLN A 708 12.02 -23.50 19.65
C GLN A 708 11.07 -24.37 20.49
N TYR A 709 11.28 -25.69 20.54
CA TYR A 709 10.46 -26.59 21.35
C TYR A 709 11.20 -27.21 22.54
N ASN A 710 12.53 -27.35 22.48
CA ASN A 710 13.36 -27.78 23.61
C ASN A 710 13.76 -26.57 24.48
N LYS A 711 13.07 -26.40 25.61
CA LYS A 711 13.35 -25.31 26.57
C LYS A 711 14.72 -25.39 27.24
N ASN A 712 15.38 -26.54 27.22
CA ASN A 712 16.70 -26.76 27.80
C ASN A 712 17.83 -26.76 26.75
N PHE A 713 17.54 -26.44 25.49
CA PHE A 713 18.50 -26.54 24.38
C PHE A 713 19.81 -25.79 24.68
N CYS A 714 19.76 -24.57 25.23
CA CYS A 714 20.99 -23.89 25.63
C CYS A 714 21.79 -24.68 26.68
N ASN A 715 21.12 -25.09 27.77
CA ASN A 715 21.74 -25.75 28.93
C ASN A 715 22.27 -27.15 28.61
N GLU A 716 21.69 -27.84 27.62
CA GLU A 716 22.10 -29.19 27.22
C GLU A 716 23.14 -29.20 26.10
N LYS A 717 23.06 -28.25 25.17
CA LYS A 717 23.85 -28.25 23.93
C LYS A 717 24.75 -27.04 23.78
N VAL A 718 24.19 -25.82 23.76
CA VAL A 718 24.94 -24.61 23.39
C VAL A 718 26.08 -24.33 24.38
N VAL A 719 25.84 -24.49 25.68
CA VAL A 719 26.88 -24.28 26.71
C VAL A 719 28.03 -25.30 26.64
N ARG A 720 27.92 -26.35 25.82
CA ARG A 720 28.96 -27.37 25.60
C ARG A 720 29.62 -27.26 24.21
N LEU A 721 29.15 -26.33 23.37
CA LEU A 721 29.64 -26.12 22.01
C LEU A 721 30.79 -25.13 22.02
N LYS A 722 31.90 -25.41 21.32
CA LYS A 722 32.95 -24.41 21.06
C LYS A 722 32.48 -23.40 20.00
N PRO A 723 32.71 -22.08 20.17
CA PRO A 723 33.47 -21.43 21.24
C PRO A 723 32.59 -20.91 22.41
N TYR A 724 31.34 -21.37 22.55
CA TYR A 724 30.38 -20.89 23.57
C TYR A 724 30.57 -21.50 24.96
N ASN A 725 31.32 -22.60 25.08
CA ASN A 725 31.49 -23.32 26.33
C ASN A 725 32.47 -22.68 27.33
N ASN A 726 33.25 -21.68 26.90
CA ASN A 726 34.17 -20.94 27.75
C ASN A 726 34.38 -19.50 27.23
N GLY A 727 34.63 -18.54 28.13
CA GLY A 727 34.90 -17.14 27.79
C GLY A 727 33.64 -16.27 27.65
N SER A 728 33.70 -15.23 26.83
CA SER A 728 32.63 -14.22 26.65
C SER A 728 31.65 -14.54 25.51
N ARG A 729 31.99 -15.47 24.60
CA ARG A 729 31.26 -15.70 23.34
C ARG A 729 29.76 -15.95 23.53
N LEU A 730 29.39 -16.74 24.52
CA LEU A 730 27.99 -17.05 24.83
C LEU A 730 27.21 -15.79 25.23
N LEU A 731 27.81 -14.95 26.08
CA LEU A 731 27.23 -13.69 26.53
C LEU A 731 27.15 -12.66 25.40
N GLU A 732 28.13 -12.63 24.49
CA GLU A 732 28.09 -11.81 23.29
C GLU A 732 26.96 -12.21 22.35
N MET A 733 26.73 -13.52 22.19
CA MET A 733 25.61 -14.04 21.40
C MET A 733 24.27 -13.63 22.03
N ILE A 734 24.14 -13.75 23.36
CA ILE A 734 22.92 -13.31 24.05
C ILE A 734 22.68 -11.81 23.84
N ASP A 735 23.71 -10.98 23.90
CA ASP A 735 23.57 -9.55 23.62
C ASP A 735 23.14 -9.25 22.19
N ALA A 736 23.65 -9.99 21.20
CA ALA A 736 23.20 -9.88 19.81
C ALA A 736 21.70 -10.24 19.68
N TYR A 737 21.23 -11.27 20.39
CA TYR A 737 19.81 -11.65 20.40
C TYR A 737 18.91 -10.69 21.19
N ILE A 738 19.42 -10.05 22.26
CA ILE A 738 18.70 -8.95 22.94
C ILE A 738 18.55 -7.79 21.96
N PHE A 739 19.61 -7.43 21.24
CA PHE A 739 19.57 -6.39 20.21
C PHE A 739 18.57 -6.73 19.11
N ASP A 740 18.63 -7.96 18.57
CA ASP A 740 17.68 -8.44 17.56
C ASP A 740 16.25 -8.44 18.06
N PHE A 741 15.99 -8.77 19.32
CA PHE A 741 14.65 -8.72 19.88
C PHE A 741 14.10 -7.30 19.97
N LEU A 742 14.92 -6.33 20.40
CA LEU A 742 14.51 -4.92 20.46
C LEU A 742 14.07 -4.40 19.08
N ILE A 743 14.81 -4.74 18.02
CA ILE A 743 14.45 -4.35 16.65
C ILE A 743 13.42 -5.29 16.01
N GLY A 744 13.23 -6.51 16.53
CA GLY A 744 12.35 -7.54 15.97
C GLY A 744 12.95 -8.28 14.76
N ASN A 745 14.28 -8.42 14.70
CA ASN A 745 14.97 -9.12 13.62
C ASN A 745 14.96 -10.64 13.84
N GLN A 746 14.35 -11.37 12.91
CA GLN A 746 14.24 -12.84 12.98
C GLN A 746 15.28 -13.58 12.14
N ASP A 747 16.10 -12.85 11.38
CA ASP A 747 16.96 -13.40 10.32
C ASP A 747 18.42 -13.55 10.72
N ARG A 748 18.70 -13.63 12.03
CA ARG A 748 20.04 -13.94 12.55
C ARG A 748 20.38 -15.41 12.37
N HIS A 749 20.92 -15.75 11.21
CA HIS A 749 21.31 -17.13 10.86
C HIS A 749 22.80 -17.43 11.05
N HIS A 750 23.64 -16.40 11.02
CA HIS A 750 25.07 -16.51 11.23
C HIS A 750 25.61 -15.27 11.97
N PHE A 751 26.85 -15.39 12.40
CA PHE A 751 27.62 -14.38 13.08
C PHE A 751 28.92 -14.15 12.32
N GLU A 752 29.30 -12.88 12.23
CA GLU A 752 30.57 -12.43 11.68
C GLU A 752 31.38 -11.78 12.80
N PHE A 753 32.70 -11.97 12.75
CA PHE A 753 33.64 -11.39 13.69
C PHE A 753 35.03 -11.33 13.08
N PHE A 754 35.86 -10.40 13.56
CA PHE A 754 37.24 -10.31 13.12
C PHE A 754 38.09 -11.46 13.67
N ASN A 755 39.03 -11.93 12.84
CA ASN A 755 40.02 -12.92 13.22
C ASN A 755 41.42 -12.28 13.27
N LEU A 756 41.60 -11.33 14.21
CA LEU A 756 42.85 -10.53 14.31
C LEU A 756 43.91 -11.18 15.20
N THR A 757 43.73 -12.42 15.68
CA THR A 757 44.65 -13.00 16.67
C THR A 757 45.08 -14.41 16.30
N ASN A 758 46.38 -14.66 16.41
CA ASN A 758 47.01 -15.95 16.11
C ASN A 758 46.74 -17.03 17.18
N ASN A 759 46.18 -16.66 18.33
CA ASN A 759 45.88 -17.57 19.45
C ASN A 759 44.45 -18.14 19.41
N GLY A 760 43.67 -17.83 18.36
CA GLY A 760 42.28 -18.28 18.21
C GLY A 760 41.27 -17.49 19.06
N ASN A 761 41.67 -16.33 19.63
CA ASN A 761 40.73 -15.42 20.27
C ASN A 761 39.92 -14.67 19.20
N LEU A 762 38.71 -15.16 18.99
CA LEU A 762 37.76 -14.57 18.05
C LEU A 762 37.32 -13.18 18.53
N GLY A 763 37.23 -12.21 17.62
CA GLY A 763 36.71 -10.87 17.91
C GLY A 763 35.20 -10.85 18.21
N PHE A 764 34.66 -9.70 18.60
CA PHE A 764 33.25 -9.56 18.96
C PHE A 764 32.29 -9.95 17.81
N ILE A 765 31.11 -10.46 18.15
CA ILE A 765 30.02 -10.67 17.19
C ILE A 765 29.52 -9.33 16.62
N MET A 766 29.68 -9.12 15.32
CA MET A 766 29.23 -7.92 14.62
C MET A 766 27.70 -7.90 14.44
N ASN A 767 27.10 -6.73 14.65
CA ASN A 767 25.67 -6.52 14.47
C ASN A 767 25.37 -6.13 13.00
N LEU A 768 25.48 -7.11 12.08
CA LEU A 768 25.28 -6.92 10.63
C LEU A 768 23.88 -7.34 10.15
N ASP A 769 23.55 -7.00 8.91
CA ASP A 769 22.31 -7.39 8.20
C ASP A 769 21.03 -7.18 9.03
N ASN A 770 20.81 -5.92 9.43
CA ASN A 770 19.66 -5.53 10.25
C ASN A 770 18.46 -5.07 9.40
N GLY A 771 18.53 -5.20 8.07
CA GLY A 771 17.49 -4.79 7.13
C GLY A 771 16.13 -5.46 7.34
N ARG A 772 16.07 -6.60 8.04
CA ARG A 772 14.80 -7.26 8.42
C ARG A 772 14.33 -6.90 9.84
N GLY A 773 14.97 -5.93 10.49
CA GLY A 773 14.47 -5.30 11.70
C GLY A 773 13.30 -4.35 11.42
N PHE A 774 12.61 -3.96 12.49
CA PHE A 774 11.48 -3.02 12.50
C PHE A 774 10.37 -3.37 11.49
N GLY A 775 10.14 -4.67 11.27
CA GLY A 775 9.11 -5.15 10.36
C GLY A 775 7.70 -5.14 10.94
N ASP A 776 7.55 -5.39 12.25
CA ASP A 776 6.24 -5.43 12.93
C ASP A 776 6.30 -4.62 14.23
N SER A 777 5.48 -3.56 14.37
CA SER A 777 5.38 -2.75 15.59
C SER A 777 4.42 -3.33 16.64
N LYS A 778 3.51 -4.22 16.23
CA LYS A 778 2.41 -4.76 17.06
C LYS A 778 2.74 -6.12 17.66
N LYS A 779 3.64 -6.87 17.04
CA LYS A 779 4.08 -8.19 17.49
C LYS A 779 5.48 -8.13 18.08
N ASP A 780 5.67 -8.82 19.22
CA ASP A 780 6.97 -9.09 19.80
C ASP A 780 7.23 -10.59 19.68
N ASP A 781 8.28 -10.97 18.95
CA ASP A 781 8.64 -12.37 18.75
C ASP A 781 9.59 -12.85 19.85
N PHE A 782 9.01 -13.49 20.87
CA PHE A 782 9.76 -14.01 22.01
C PHE A 782 10.70 -15.17 21.66
N ASP A 783 10.58 -15.80 20.48
CA ASP A 783 11.55 -16.81 20.04
C ASP A 783 12.94 -16.18 19.86
N ILE A 784 13.02 -14.89 19.50
CA ILE A 784 14.30 -14.19 19.39
C ILE A 784 15.01 -14.12 20.76
N LEU A 785 14.26 -14.03 21.86
CA LEU A 785 14.82 -14.04 23.22
C LEU A 785 15.16 -15.44 23.75
N ALA A 786 14.98 -16.51 22.97
CA ALA A 786 15.29 -17.87 23.42
C ALA A 786 16.68 -18.02 24.06
N PRO A 787 17.77 -17.40 23.56
CA PRO A 787 19.08 -17.47 24.23
C PRO A 787 19.07 -16.88 25.64
N LEU A 788 18.46 -15.70 25.85
CA LEU A 788 18.34 -15.11 27.18
C LEU A 788 17.47 -15.97 28.10
N VAL A 789 16.34 -16.47 27.57
CA VAL A 789 15.37 -17.28 28.33
C VAL A 789 15.97 -18.63 28.75
N GLN A 790 16.71 -19.30 27.85
CA GLN A 790 17.19 -20.67 28.07
C GLN A 790 18.53 -20.68 28.81
N CYS A 791 19.47 -19.80 28.42
CA CYS A 791 20.78 -19.74 29.05
C CYS A 791 20.74 -18.98 30.39
N CYS A 792 19.75 -18.08 30.57
CA CYS A 792 19.59 -17.24 31.74
C CYS A 792 20.87 -16.53 32.17
N MET A 793 21.53 -15.86 31.22
CA MET A 793 22.76 -15.10 31.43
C MET A 793 22.71 -13.75 30.71
N ILE A 794 23.34 -12.71 31.25
CA ILE A 794 23.44 -11.38 30.63
C ILE A 794 24.69 -10.65 31.12
N ARG A 795 25.30 -9.83 30.26
CA ARG A 795 26.46 -9.02 30.65
C ARG A 795 26.04 -7.88 31.60
N PRO A 796 26.82 -7.60 32.66
CA PRO A 796 26.53 -6.51 33.59
C PRO A 796 26.32 -5.15 32.93
N ARG A 797 27.19 -4.78 31.98
CA ARG A 797 27.11 -3.48 31.30
C ARG A 797 25.86 -3.37 30.44
N THR A 798 25.48 -4.44 29.75
CA THR A 798 24.25 -4.50 28.96
C THR A 798 23.04 -4.32 29.85
N LEU A 799 22.92 -5.11 30.93
CA LEU A 799 21.81 -4.98 31.87
C LEU A 799 21.72 -3.58 32.49
N LYS A 800 22.87 -3.01 32.90
CA LYS A 800 22.93 -1.67 33.48
C LYS A 800 22.39 -0.61 32.53
N ARG A 801 22.79 -0.65 31.25
CA ARG A 801 22.34 0.32 30.23
C ARG A 801 20.85 0.20 29.94
N LEU A 802 20.32 -1.03 29.87
CA LEU A 802 18.88 -1.27 29.69
C LEU A 802 18.08 -0.71 30.87
N LEU A 803 18.55 -0.90 32.11
CA LEU A 803 17.94 -0.33 33.30
C LEU A 803 18.01 1.20 33.32
N ASP A 804 19.11 1.79 32.86
CA ASP A 804 19.28 3.25 32.78
C ASP A 804 18.26 3.87 31.81
N TYR A 805 17.91 3.21 30.70
CA TYR A 805 16.85 3.69 29.81
C TYR A 805 15.44 3.43 30.36
N TYR A 806 15.23 2.35 31.13
CA TYR A 806 13.89 2.02 31.66
C TYR A 806 13.50 2.86 32.88
N PHE A 807 14.46 3.16 33.77
CA PHE A 807 14.24 3.95 34.99
C PHE A 807 14.78 5.38 34.92
N GLY A 808 15.65 5.69 33.95
CA GLY A 808 16.24 7.01 33.80
C GLY A 808 15.28 8.07 33.26
N PRO A 809 15.74 9.32 33.18
CA PRO A 809 14.93 10.46 32.78
C PRO A 809 14.60 10.50 31.28
N VAL A 810 15.29 9.69 30.47
CA VAL A 810 15.12 9.59 29.02
C VAL A 810 14.90 8.12 28.67
N SER A 811 13.75 7.81 28.08
CA SER A 811 13.42 6.47 27.59
C SER A 811 14.33 6.05 26.43
N LEU A 812 14.41 4.75 26.17
CA LEU A 812 15.15 4.21 25.03
C LEU A 812 14.58 4.76 23.71
N SER A 813 13.25 4.78 23.56
CA SER A 813 12.57 5.37 22.41
C SER A 813 12.94 6.84 22.18
N THR A 814 12.97 7.65 23.24
CA THR A 814 13.32 9.08 23.15
C THR A 814 14.79 9.27 22.78
N ALA A 815 15.68 8.48 23.39
CA ALA A 815 17.11 8.53 23.07
C ALA A 815 17.38 8.11 21.61
N LEU A 816 16.71 7.06 21.14
CA LEU A 816 16.80 6.59 19.76
C LEU A 816 16.29 7.65 18.78
N ASN A 817 15.12 8.23 19.03
CA ASN A 817 14.56 9.27 18.17
C ASN A 817 15.48 10.50 18.06
N ARG A 818 16.05 10.95 19.20
CA ARG A 818 17.03 12.05 19.21
C ARG A 818 18.31 11.72 18.44
N SER A 819 18.79 10.49 18.57
CA SER A 819 19.97 10.02 17.85
C SER A 819 19.72 9.99 16.34
N MET A 820 18.57 9.47 15.90
CA MET A 820 18.20 9.38 14.48
C MET A 820 17.83 10.75 13.85
N ALA A 821 17.48 11.75 14.67
CA ALA A 821 17.13 13.08 14.17
C ALA A 821 18.30 13.83 13.49
N SER A 822 19.54 13.40 13.73
CA SER A 822 20.71 13.95 13.02
C SER A 822 20.93 13.34 11.64
N ASP A 823 20.24 12.25 11.29
CA ASP A 823 20.36 11.61 9.99
C ASP A 823 19.64 12.44 8.89
N PRO A 824 20.22 12.61 7.69
CA PRO A 824 19.61 13.40 6.61
C PRO A 824 18.24 12.88 6.13
N LEU A 825 17.92 11.61 6.37
CA LEU A 825 16.64 10.99 6.00
C LEU A 825 15.60 11.01 7.13
N ALA A 826 15.86 11.74 8.23
CA ALA A 826 14.91 11.86 9.33
C ALA A 826 13.52 12.37 8.84
N PRO A 827 12.41 11.84 9.38
CA PRO A 827 12.33 10.81 10.41
C PRO A 827 12.75 9.43 9.89
N ILE A 828 13.46 8.60 10.65
CA ILE A 828 13.95 7.27 10.19
C ILE A 828 12.94 6.14 10.45
N LEU A 829 12.32 6.14 11.63
CA LEU A 829 11.29 5.17 12.02
C LEU A 829 9.94 5.87 12.18
N ALA A 830 8.85 5.13 11.94
CA ALA A 830 7.52 5.56 12.35
C ALA A 830 7.35 5.46 13.88
N ASP A 831 6.56 6.37 14.47
CA ASP A 831 6.39 6.49 15.93
C ASP A 831 5.94 5.20 16.61
N LYS A 832 5.16 4.37 15.91
CA LYS A 832 4.71 3.06 16.38
C LYS A 832 5.88 2.12 16.76
N HIS A 833 7.02 2.19 16.07
CA HIS A 833 8.19 1.37 16.39
C HIS A 833 8.95 1.92 17.60
N LEU A 834 8.93 3.24 17.82
CA LEU A 834 9.45 3.85 19.03
C LEU A 834 8.67 3.37 20.26
N LEU A 835 7.34 3.23 20.17
CA LEU A 835 6.55 2.66 21.27
C LEU A 835 6.83 1.16 21.47
N ALA A 836 7.06 0.40 20.39
CA ALA A 836 7.37 -1.01 20.47
C ALA A 836 8.72 -1.28 21.16
N ILE A 837 9.73 -0.42 20.97
CA ILE A 837 11.05 -0.65 21.56
C ILE A 837 11.04 -0.58 23.09
N ASP A 838 10.26 0.33 23.67
CA ASP A 838 10.14 0.46 25.13
C ASP A 838 9.38 -0.74 25.72
N ARG A 839 8.36 -1.24 25.01
CA ARG A 839 7.63 -2.46 25.38
C ARG A 839 8.54 -3.68 25.36
N ARG A 840 9.39 -3.80 24.35
CA ARG A 840 10.38 -4.90 24.22
C ARG A 840 11.48 -4.79 25.28
N LEU A 841 11.94 -3.58 25.59
CA LEU A 841 12.88 -3.34 26.68
C LEU A 841 12.34 -3.85 28.02
N GLU A 842 11.07 -3.57 28.33
CA GLU A 842 10.42 -4.09 29.54
C GLU A 842 10.42 -5.63 29.57
N ALA A 843 10.09 -6.27 28.45
CA ALA A 843 10.10 -7.73 28.33
C ALA A 843 11.49 -8.35 28.58
N VAL A 844 12.57 -7.73 28.08
CA VAL A 844 13.95 -8.18 28.35
C VAL A 844 14.25 -8.11 29.84
N LEU A 845 13.94 -6.99 30.49
CA LEU A 845 14.22 -6.78 31.91
C LEU A 845 13.41 -7.71 32.82
N LEU A 846 12.14 -7.96 32.49
CA LEU A 846 11.32 -8.97 33.18
C LEU A 846 11.93 -10.36 33.06
N GLN A 847 12.41 -10.74 31.88
CA GLN A 847 13.05 -12.04 31.69
C GLN A 847 14.34 -12.18 32.52
N VAL A 848 15.14 -11.11 32.65
CA VAL A 848 16.32 -11.12 33.52
C VAL A 848 15.94 -11.26 34.99
N SER A 849 14.93 -10.50 35.46
CA SER A 849 14.43 -10.61 36.84
C SER A 849 13.96 -12.03 37.14
N LYS A 850 13.20 -12.62 36.22
CA LYS A 850 12.78 -14.01 36.31
C LYS A 850 13.96 -14.99 36.38
N CYS A 851 14.98 -14.85 35.55
CA CYS A 851 16.16 -15.71 35.61
C CYS A 851 16.87 -15.65 36.96
N ILE A 852 16.97 -14.48 37.60
CA ILE A 852 17.55 -14.34 38.94
C ILE A 852 16.67 -15.02 40.00
N ASN A 853 15.35 -14.85 39.90
CA ASN A 853 14.39 -15.49 40.81
C ASN A 853 14.40 -17.02 40.67
N ASP A 854 14.47 -17.55 39.44
CA ASP A 854 14.57 -18.99 39.15
C ASP A 854 15.88 -19.60 39.68
N LYS A 855 16.90 -18.76 39.93
CA LYS A 855 18.16 -19.13 40.59
C LYS A 855 18.16 -18.79 42.09
N GLU A 856 16.99 -18.71 42.72
CA GLU A 856 16.84 -18.43 44.16
C GLU A 856 17.52 -17.13 44.62
N GLY A 857 17.65 -16.15 43.73
CA GLY A 857 18.31 -14.87 44.01
C GLY A 857 19.82 -14.86 43.79
N HIS A 858 20.42 -15.96 43.32
CA HIS A 858 21.85 -16.03 42.93
C HIS A 858 22.12 -15.24 41.65
N PHE A 859 22.17 -13.92 41.76
CA PHE A 859 22.38 -13.01 40.64
C PHE A 859 23.71 -13.23 39.92
N ASP A 860 24.73 -13.75 40.61
CA ASP A 860 26.07 -14.02 40.08
C ASP A 860 26.09 -15.16 39.04
N GLN A 861 25.06 -16.02 39.05
CA GLN A 861 24.87 -17.05 38.02
C GLN A 861 24.26 -16.49 36.73
N VAL A 862 23.58 -15.35 36.81
CA VAL A 862 22.87 -14.71 35.69
C VAL A 862 23.65 -13.52 35.14
N VAL A 863 24.15 -12.65 36.01
CA VAL A 863 24.81 -11.39 35.65
C VAL A 863 26.32 -11.56 35.77
N ARG A 864 26.98 -11.86 34.65
CA ARG A 864 28.42 -12.20 34.58
C ARG A 864 29.06 -11.79 33.26
N THR A 865 30.37 -11.59 33.28
CA THR A 865 31.21 -11.15 32.15
C THR A 865 31.76 -12.31 31.32
N THR A 866 32.00 -13.46 31.95
CA THR A 866 32.47 -14.69 31.31
C THR A 866 31.69 -15.90 31.81
N TYR A 867 31.69 -16.96 31.00
CA TYR A 867 31.12 -18.25 31.31
C TYR A 867 32.18 -19.34 31.19
N SER A 868 32.10 -20.38 32.02
CA SER A 868 32.95 -21.57 31.90
C SER A 868 32.13 -22.79 32.27
N ASN A 869 32.26 -23.86 31.47
CA ASN A 869 31.57 -25.12 31.66
C ASN A 869 32.56 -26.28 31.75
N ASP A 870 32.47 -27.05 32.83
CA ASP A 870 33.33 -28.21 33.07
C ASP A 870 32.86 -29.48 32.34
N LEU A 871 31.69 -29.45 31.69
CA LEU A 871 31.15 -30.59 30.96
C LEU A 871 31.92 -30.87 29.65
N PRO A 872 31.98 -32.15 29.20
CA PRO A 872 32.63 -32.51 27.95
C PRO A 872 32.06 -31.73 26.74
N THR A 873 32.95 -31.16 25.94
CA THR A 873 32.62 -30.49 24.68
C THR A 873 31.90 -31.44 23.72
N ILE A 874 30.87 -30.94 23.03
CA ILE A 874 30.15 -31.70 22.00
C ILE A 874 30.53 -31.25 20.60
N ALA A 875 30.42 -32.16 19.63
CA ALA A 875 30.71 -31.89 18.22
C ALA A 875 29.68 -30.92 17.62
N ALA A 876 30.14 -30.02 16.73
CA ALA A 876 29.30 -28.95 16.19
C ALA A 876 28.09 -29.49 15.41
N GLU A 877 28.24 -30.63 14.75
CA GLU A 877 27.22 -31.33 13.97
C GLU A 877 26.01 -31.78 14.82
N SER A 878 26.20 -31.95 16.15
CA SER A 878 25.13 -32.31 17.08
C SER A 878 24.19 -31.15 17.46
N VAL A 879 24.58 -29.92 17.10
CA VAL A 879 23.85 -28.67 17.38
C VAL A 879 23.50 -27.96 16.07
N LEU A 880 24.44 -27.91 15.13
CA LEU A 880 24.34 -27.25 13.83
C LEU A 880 23.89 -28.25 12.75
N VAL A 881 22.74 -28.91 12.92
CA VAL A 881 22.23 -29.88 11.96
C VAL A 881 21.86 -29.21 10.63
N ASP A 882 22.27 -29.78 9.50
CA ASP A 882 21.82 -29.38 8.16
C ASP A 882 20.36 -29.79 7.95
N ILE A 883 19.49 -28.82 7.67
CA ILE A 883 18.09 -29.05 7.28
C ILE A 883 18.01 -29.04 5.75
N GLN A 884 18.98 -29.66 5.07
CA GLN A 884 18.87 -30.00 3.64
C GLN A 884 18.69 -31.52 3.48
N SER A 885 17.71 -32.08 4.20
CA SER A 885 17.00 -33.29 3.77
C SER A 885 15.51 -33.00 3.65
#